data_AF-A0A0S8JYZ0-F1
#
_entry.id   AF-A0A0S8JYZ0-F1
#
_cell.length_a   1.000
_cell.length_b   1.000
_cell.length_c   1.000
_cell.angle_alpha   90.00
_cell.angle_beta   90.00
_cell.angle_gamma   90.00
#
_symmetry.space_group_name_H-M   'P 1'
#
loop_
_entity.id
_entity.type
_entity.pdbx_description
1 polymer ?
#
loop_
_entity_poly.entity_id
_entity_poly.type
_entity_poly.pdbx_seq_one_letter_code
_entity_poly.pdbx_strand_id
1 'polypeptide(L)'
;MYLGKNRLCLIVLITTFICISQFITAEGTDKLIRVKIQYADLIDTAVITHSGLQLKLAIQDPALTGEVQPHVDRYSCLLQYALELIVGPDQYPHHNLIDHYPVGSEQPAWVALLRSGKICVMIDNQHHARVFLPGYNAEIAYEDNYSIIRHCLTALVPDDGSELAVDVYAYQHDYTTSTLTLFLIPYSFKSKDFPKPTGLVALNLSAINDFCNQGYELIGARLNREEGLVLYGRKGLKQTVDGKAVSIADFAVAYRATFHAGENRAYVSLDKHKDPIKAAVNFGGFLENTRIGQVVLDADKRFKTITTSFDYKSFDDMRDYTRQYVPSYLSVTERYYMNMEAFKKSAGWIGTRFWFYPDSIEVQTDNEFKYAVITKPRFLADAERSKDDFKSLKDFEKKKQLLLPPSIRMSIDHLNDNYEQYASAYQEFKELEPIARFMGLCSWLYQAKPRWLDLDAFLSVRLPAHRTPTENLQLITCSYMVFMKSQIVNEEYIKKYLKIFYITPALEKSVREYFVADTNVAKFLCIKNNKDPEKFKKYKKEAAKIFEKNANLPMKMILTSRQDVKAFAGYAARAIDYMMPPGADIYMEQLDSLDAVLKEYKKKIDGIGRNSPNYNYYVREYTKLIEQYNDIREKFEKLGVAYPIHSSISGGVNLDPEYFAVKRGMTKDKIQQLLEDLVQTLGGGVESDSLANITKDEIPDVAWKPKVDKKIQGSVYKQISAGKQQNSWVSTNENTGAWQSQARFSKNLVCEKSYSPMKKTLFVAEYAGGKMQNCILGSRVDEQNIIFTPVSLEKPAGIQEPPAWWLGQ
;
A
#
# COMPACT_ATOMS: atom_id res chain seq x y z
N MET A 1 -33.64 55.68 -51.56
CA MET A 1 -34.34 54.40 -51.83
C MET A 1 -33.45 53.19 -51.47
N TYR A 2 -32.82 53.18 -50.29
CA TYR A 2 -31.94 52.11 -49.81
C TYR A 2 -31.93 52.13 -48.27
N LEU A 3 -33.04 51.71 -47.63
CA LEU A 3 -33.10 51.55 -46.16
C LEU A 3 -34.18 50.54 -45.71
N GLY A 4 -34.79 49.80 -46.64
CA GLY A 4 -35.94 48.92 -46.36
C GLY A 4 -35.65 47.43 -46.18
N LYS A 5 -34.46 46.93 -46.59
CA LYS A 5 -34.18 45.47 -46.60
C LYS A 5 -33.45 44.93 -45.37
N ASN A 6 -32.72 45.75 -44.62
CA ASN A 6 -31.94 45.26 -43.45
C ASN A 6 -32.75 45.15 -42.16
N ARG A 7 -33.92 45.81 -42.04
CA ARG A 7 -34.79 45.66 -40.86
C ARG A 7 -35.62 44.37 -40.89
N LEU A 8 -35.98 43.86 -42.09
CA LEU A 8 -36.74 42.61 -42.20
C LEU A 8 -35.87 41.39 -41.85
N CYS A 9 -34.59 41.38 -42.25
CA CYS A 9 -33.68 40.27 -41.95
C CYS A 9 -33.33 40.19 -40.44
N LEU A 10 -33.18 41.35 -39.77
CA LEU A 10 -32.91 41.40 -38.33
C LEU A 10 -34.14 41.02 -37.50
N ILE A 11 -35.34 41.41 -37.93
CA ILE A 11 -36.59 41.02 -37.25
C ILE A 11 -36.86 39.52 -37.43
N VAL A 12 -36.59 38.94 -38.60
CA VAL A 12 -36.72 37.49 -38.84
C VAL A 12 -35.68 36.69 -38.05
N LEU A 13 -34.43 37.16 -37.94
CA LEU A 13 -33.41 36.51 -37.10
C LEU A 13 -33.76 36.57 -35.61
N ILE A 14 -34.27 37.71 -35.11
CA ILE A 14 -34.66 37.87 -33.71
C ILE A 14 -35.95 37.08 -33.40
N THR A 15 -36.93 37.02 -34.31
CA THR A 15 -38.14 36.18 -34.09
C THR A 15 -37.85 34.69 -34.22
N THR A 16 -36.90 34.28 -35.06
CA THR A 16 -36.46 32.87 -35.13
C THR A 16 -35.67 32.49 -33.87
N PHE A 17 -34.82 33.39 -33.34
CA PHE A 17 -34.10 33.16 -32.08
C PHE A 17 -35.04 33.16 -30.86
N ILE A 18 -36.06 34.01 -30.85
CA ILE A 18 -37.08 34.05 -29.78
C ILE A 18 -38.04 32.84 -29.89
N CYS A 19 -38.38 32.38 -31.09
CA CYS A 19 -39.16 31.14 -31.26
C CYS A 19 -38.34 29.89 -30.89
N ILE A 20 -37.03 29.86 -31.13
CA ILE A 20 -36.16 28.77 -30.66
C ILE A 20 -35.98 28.85 -29.13
N SER A 21 -35.92 30.05 -28.52
CA SER A 21 -35.85 30.18 -27.05
C SER A 21 -37.19 29.91 -26.35
N GLN A 22 -38.32 30.12 -27.03
CA GLN A 22 -39.66 29.83 -26.49
C GLN A 22 -40.13 28.39 -26.78
N PHE A 23 -39.59 27.70 -27.78
CA PHE A 23 -39.76 26.24 -27.92
C PHE A 23 -38.89 25.44 -26.96
N ILE A 24 -37.90 26.06 -26.29
CA ILE A 24 -37.16 25.46 -25.17
C ILE A 24 -37.91 25.66 -23.84
N THR A 25 -39.03 26.39 -23.81
CA THR A 25 -39.84 26.62 -22.61
C THR A 25 -41.33 26.40 -22.86
N ALA A 26 -41.71 25.20 -23.29
CA ALA A 26 -43.08 24.70 -23.20
C ALA A 26 -43.11 23.16 -23.13
N GLU A 27 -43.32 22.65 -21.91
CA GLU A 27 -43.88 21.33 -21.56
C GLU A 27 -43.48 20.11 -22.42
N GLY A 28 -42.43 19.38 -22.00
CA GLY A 28 -42.30 17.96 -22.36
C GLY A 28 -40.91 17.32 -22.42
N THR A 29 -39.80 18.08 -22.39
CA THR A 29 -38.44 17.54 -22.63
C THR A 29 -37.37 18.04 -21.65
N ASP A 30 -37.71 18.32 -20.40
CA ASP A 30 -36.72 18.51 -19.30
C ASP A 30 -36.23 17.16 -18.70
N LYS A 31 -36.45 16.06 -19.42
CA LYS A 31 -36.28 14.69 -18.94
C LYS A 31 -34.82 14.23 -19.05
N LEU A 32 -34.13 14.33 -17.91
CA LEU A 32 -32.84 13.75 -17.56
C LEU A 32 -31.59 14.30 -18.26
N ILE A 33 -31.07 15.41 -17.73
CA ILE A 33 -29.70 15.86 -18.01
C ILE A 33 -28.68 15.13 -17.11
N ARG A 34 -29.12 14.54 -15.99
CA ARG A 34 -28.27 13.84 -15.02
C ARG A 34 -28.97 12.68 -14.32
N VAL A 35 -28.18 11.73 -13.82
CA VAL A 35 -28.61 10.62 -12.96
C VAL A 35 -27.71 10.51 -11.73
N LYS A 36 -28.30 10.20 -10.58
CA LYS A 36 -27.59 9.86 -9.34
C LYS A 36 -27.50 8.36 -9.19
N ILE A 37 -26.34 7.89 -8.77
CA ILE A 37 -25.98 6.48 -8.65
C ILE A 37 -25.50 6.24 -7.22
N GLN A 38 -26.28 5.53 -6.43
CA GLN A 38 -25.96 5.17 -5.05
C GLN A 38 -25.33 3.79 -5.01
N TYR A 39 -24.23 3.65 -4.25
CA TYR A 39 -23.48 2.39 -4.16
C TYR A 39 -23.02 2.07 -2.73
N ALA A 40 -23.58 2.72 -1.72
CA ALA A 40 -23.20 2.53 -0.31
C ALA A 40 -23.17 1.06 0.12
N ASP A 41 -24.12 0.25 -0.36
CA ASP A 41 -24.24 -1.18 -0.04
C ASP A 41 -23.15 -2.06 -0.64
N LEU A 42 -22.40 -1.54 -1.63
CA LEU A 42 -21.26 -2.25 -2.23
C LEU A 42 -19.96 -2.06 -1.42
N ILE A 43 -19.91 -1.08 -0.52
CA ILE A 43 -18.70 -0.73 0.22
C ILE A 43 -18.46 -1.72 1.35
N ASP A 44 -17.27 -2.34 1.39
CA ASP A 44 -16.80 -3.04 2.59
C ASP A 44 -16.39 -2.03 3.66
N THR A 45 -17.37 -1.62 4.46
CA THR A 45 -17.19 -0.61 5.52
C THR A 45 -16.31 -1.09 6.69
N ALA A 46 -15.98 -2.39 6.76
CA ALA A 46 -15.12 -2.97 7.79
C ALA A 46 -13.62 -2.84 7.47
N VAL A 47 -13.26 -2.45 6.24
CA VAL A 47 -11.87 -2.18 5.86
C VAL A 47 -11.28 -1.11 6.77
N ILE A 48 -10.02 -1.31 7.18
CA ILE A 48 -9.27 -0.35 7.99
C ILE A 48 -8.44 0.51 7.03
N THR A 49 -8.64 1.83 7.06
CA THR A 49 -7.85 2.80 6.29
C THR A 49 -6.43 2.92 6.87
N HIS A 50 -5.52 3.58 6.15
CA HIS A 50 -4.14 3.74 6.60
C HIS A 50 -3.98 4.56 7.90
N SER A 51 -4.97 5.38 8.28
CA SER A 51 -5.01 6.03 9.61
C SER A 51 -5.42 5.11 10.75
N GLY A 52 -5.72 3.85 10.44
CA GLY A 52 -6.21 2.86 11.38
C GLY A 52 -7.68 2.99 11.74
N LEU A 53 -8.45 3.85 11.06
CA LEU A 53 -9.92 3.95 11.22
C LEU A 53 -10.63 2.94 10.34
N GLN A 54 -11.80 2.49 10.76
CA GLN A 54 -12.71 1.77 9.86
C GLN A 54 -13.23 2.72 8.79
N LEU A 55 -13.32 2.25 7.54
CA LEU A 55 -13.81 3.02 6.41
C LEU A 55 -15.21 3.61 6.68
N LYS A 56 -16.05 2.88 7.42
CA LYS A 56 -17.36 3.37 7.89
C LYS A 56 -17.29 4.76 8.57
N LEU A 57 -16.27 4.97 9.39
CA LEU A 57 -16.08 6.20 10.14
C LEU A 57 -15.34 7.23 9.29
N ALA A 58 -14.35 6.79 8.50
CA ALA A 58 -13.56 7.69 7.66
C ALA A 58 -14.41 8.39 6.58
N ILE A 59 -15.37 7.68 5.96
CA ILE A 59 -16.29 8.23 4.95
C ILE A 59 -17.11 9.42 5.47
N GLN A 60 -17.35 9.50 6.78
CA GLN A 60 -18.18 10.54 7.38
C GLN A 60 -17.39 11.84 7.66
N ASP A 61 -16.06 11.81 7.54
CA ASP A 61 -15.19 12.95 7.83
C ASP A 61 -14.51 13.46 6.54
N PRO A 62 -14.93 14.63 6.02
CA PRO A 62 -14.33 15.22 4.83
C PRO A 62 -12.82 15.46 4.94
N ALA A 63 -12.28 15.60 6.16
CA ALA A 63 -10.83 15.75 6.37
C ALA A 63 -10.04 14.48 6.04
N LEU A 64 -10.71 13.33 5.92
CA LEU A 64 -10.10 12.02 5.64
C LEU A 64 -10.32 11.57 4.19
N THR A 65 -10.65 12.51 3.30
CA THR A 65 -10.92 12.25 1.87
C THR A 65 -9.81 11.41 1.21
N GLY A 66 -8.54 11.73 1.45
CA GLY A 66 -7.40 10.96 0.92
C GLY A 66 -7.30 9.52 1.42
N GLU A 67 -7.86 9.23 2.60
CA GLU A 67 -7.92 7.86 3.14
C GLU A 67 -9.07 7.06 2.56
N VAL A 68 -10.15 7.74 2.20
CA VAL A 68 -11.38 7.16 1.65
C VAL A 68 -11.23 6.90 0.15
N GLN A 69 -10.60 7.84 -0.56
CA GLN A 69 -10.47 7.86 -2.02
C GLN A 69 -10.10 6.49 -2.63
N PRO A 70 -9.05 5.79 -2.18
CA PRO A 70 -8.62 4.52 -2.79
C PRO A 70 -9.67 3.40 -2.70
N HIS A 71 -10.63 3.52 -1.78
CA HIS A 71 -11.67 2.51 -1.56
C HIS A 71 -12.96 2.79 -2.34
N VAL A 72 -13.17 4.04 -2.78
CA VAL A 72 -14.43 4.48 -3.37
C VAL A 72 -14.30 4.90 -4.85
N ASP A 73 -13.18 5.44 -5.30
CA ASP A 73 -13.01 5.89 -6.70
C ASP A 73 -13.23 4.76 -7.71
N ARG A 74 -12.90 3.52 -7.34
CA ARG A 74 -13.13 2.33 -8.16
C ARG A 74 -14.59 2.13 -8.59
N TYR A 75 -15.56 2.70 -7.88
CA TYR A 75 -16.98 2.57 -8.23
C TYR A 75 -17.40 3.44 -9.42
N SER A 76 -16.52 4.25 -9.99
CA SER A 76 -16.79 4.92 -11.28
C SER A 76 -17.06 3.93 -12.42
N CYS A 77 -16.64 2.66 -12.32
CA CYS A 77 -17.02 1.61 -13.27
C CYS A 77 -18.55 1.44 -13.38
N LEU A 78 -19.32 1.81 -12.35
CA LEU A 78 -20.79 1.79 -12.36
C LEU A 78 -21.40 2.81 -13.32
N LEU A 79 -20.65 3.84 -13.75
CA LEU A 79 -21.13 4.87 -14.68
C LEU A 79 -21.55 4.27 -16.02
N GLN A 80 -20.80 3.29 -16.53
CA GLN A 80 -21.14 2.56 -17.75
C GLN A 80 -22.45 1.76 -17.58
N TYR A 81 -22.61 1.05 -16.46
CA TYR A 81 -23.83 0.29 -16.19
C TYR A 81 -25.05 1.19 -15.97
N ALA A 82 -24.85 2.36 -15.35
CA ALA A 82 -25.88 3.37 -15.22
C ALA A 82 -26.29 3.96 -16.58
N LEU A 83 -25.34 4.17 -17.49
CA LEU A 83 -25.62 4.59 -18.85
C LEU A 83 -26.46 3.52 -19.58
N GLU A 84 -26.05 2.26 -19.56
CA GLU A 84 -26.78 1.12 -20.16
C GLU A 84 -28.21 0.97 -19.61
N LEU A 85 -28.42 1.25 -18.31
CA LEU A 85 -29.74 1.28 -17.67
C LEU A 85 -30.68 2.37 -18.22
N ILE A 86 -30.13 3.44 -18.78
CA ILE A 86 -30.87 4.62 -19.25
C ILE A 86 -31.05 4.58 -20.76
N VAL A 87 -29.97 4.30 -21.50
CA VAL A 87 -29.96 4.36 -22.97
C VAL A 87 -30.22 3.01 -23.63
N GLY A 88 -30.08 1.90 -22.90
CA GLY A 88 -30.21 0.55 -23.41
C GLY A 88 -28.84 -0.15 -23.63
N PRO A 89 -28.86 -1.38 -24.17
CA PRO A 89 -27.63 -2.15 -24.36
C PRO A 89 -26.78 -1.53 -25.46
N ASP A 90 -25.47 -1.63 -25.31
CA ASP A 90 -24.55 -1.23 -26.36
C ASP A 90 -24.66 -2.13 -27.59
N GLN A 91 -24.40 -1.55 -28.76
CA GLN A 91 -24.32 -2.29 -30.00
C GLN A 91 -23.15 -3.29 -29.97
N TYR A 92 -22.02 -2.87 -29.40
CA TYR A 92 -20.84 -3.68 -29.14
C TYR A 92 -20.52 -3.60 -27.65
N PRO A 93 -20.08 -4.69 -27.02
CA PRO A 93 -19.82 -4.71 -25.59
C PRO A 93 -18.63 -3.83 -25.27
N HIS A 94 -18.86 -2.83 -24.42
CA HIS A 94 -17.76 -2.07 -23.82
C HIS A 94 -17.15 -2.82 -22.63
N HIS A 95 -15.83 -2.81 -22.53
CA HIS A 95 -15.07 -3.23 -21.35
C HIS A 95 -14.06 -2.18 -20.95
N ASN A 96 -13.53 -2.32 -19.72
CA ASN A 96 -12.62 -1.34 -19.18
C ASN A 96 -11.23 -1.48 -19.84
N LEU A 97 -10.67 -0.37 -20.30
CA LEU A 97 -9.34 -0.34 -20.90
C LEU A 97 -8.27 -0.99 -20.02
N ILE A 98 -8.40 -0.87 -18.69
CA ILE A 98 -7.44 -1.45 -17.74
C ILE A 98 -7.38 -2.98 -17.78
N ASP A 99 -8.39 -3.65 -18.35
CA ASP A 99 -8.42 -5.11 -18.50
C ASP A 99 -7.29 -5.61 -19.43
N HIS A 100 -6.76 -4.75 -20.30
CA HIS A 100 -5.57 -5.02 -21.13
C HIS A 100 -4.25 -4.96 -20.35
N TYR A 101 -4.26 -4.43 -19.13
CA TYR A 101 -3.08 -4.23 -18.29
C TYR A 101 -3.28 -4.85 -16.90
N PRO A 102 -3.14 -6.19 -16.77
CA PRO A 102 -3.28 -6.88 -15.50
C PRO A 102 -2.36 -6.31 -14.40
N VAL A 103 -2.79 -6.40 -13.15
CA VAL A 103 -1.99 -5.89 -12.03
C VAL A 103 -0.59 -6.53 -12.00
N GLY A 104 0.41 -5.64 -12.02
CA GLY A 104 1.83 -5.96 -12.03
C GLY A 104 2.40 -6.43 -13.37
N SER A 105 1.62 -6.36 -14.47
CA SER A 105 2.18 -6.49 -15.81
C SER A 105 2.96 -5.24 -16.20
N GLU A 106 3.74 -5.36 -17.27
CA GLU A 106 4.28 -4.20 -17.96
C GLU A 106 3.13 -3.31 -18.45
N GLN A 107 3.27 -1.99 -18.30
CA GLN A 107 2.19 -1.04 -18.56
C GLN A 107 2.72 0.38 -18.68
N PRO A 108 2.09 1.28 -19.45
CA PRO A 108 2.36 2.71 -19.40
C PRO A 108 2.07 3.32 -18.01
N ALA A 109 2.75 4.42 -17.68
CA ALA A 109 2.59 5.09 -16.40
C ALA A 109 1.16 5.63 -16.17
N TRP A 110 0.44 6.02 -17.23
CA TRP A 110 -0.97 6.46 -17.17
C TRP A 110 -1.93 5.37 -16.66
N VAL A 111 -1.62 4.08 -16.82
CA VAL A 111 -2.54 2.98 -16.46
C VAL A 111 -2.90 3.00 -14.97
N ALA A 112 -1.96 3.39 -14.10
CA ALA A 112 -2.25 3.49 -12.66
C ALA A 112 -3.30 4.57 -12.35
N LEU A 113 -3.36 5.63 -13.15
CA LEU A 113 -4.36 6.69 -12.98
C LEU A 113 -5.77 6.20 -13.30
N LEU A 114 -5.95 5.37 -14.33
CA LEU A 114 -7.25 4.74 -14.59
C LEU A 114 -7.58 3.67 -13.55
N ARG A 115 -6.58 2.90 -13.09
CA ARG A 115 -6.78 1.88 -12.05
C ARG A 115 -7.25 2.47 -10.72
N SER A 116 -6.93 3.74 -10.45
CA SER A 116 -7.48 4.47 -9.30
C SER A 116 -9.01 4.53 -9.30
N GLY A 117 -9.62 4.49 -10.49
CA GLY A 117 -11.05 4.66 -10.71
C GLY A 117 -11.48 6.11 -10.93
N LYS A 118 -10.63 7.12 -10.68
CA LYS A 118 -11.02 8.52 -10.93
C LYS A 118 -11.30 8.83 -12.40
N ILE A 119 -10.63 8.14 -13.32
CA ILE A 119 -10.88 8.20 -14.76
C ILE A 119 -11.25 6.79 -15.22
N CYS A 120 -12.38 6.64 -15.89
CA CYS A 120 -12.82 5.37 -16.46
C CYS A 120 -12.86 5.49 -17.98
N VAL A 121 -12.20 4.58 -18.69
CA VAL A 121 -12.24 4.50 -20.15
C VAL A 121 -12.76 3.14 -20.56
N MET A 122 -13.89 3.15 -21.24
CA MET A 122 -14.57 1.96 -21.73
C MET A 122 -14.39 1.90 -23.24
N ILE A 123 -13.97 0.75 -23.77
CA ILE A 123 -13.71 0.56 -25.20
C ILE A 123 -14.55 -0.57 -25.74
N ASP A 124 -14.97 -0.45 -27.00
CA ASP A 124 -15.78 -1.46 -27.66
C ASP A 124 -15.01 -2.29 -28.69
N ASN A 125 -13.70 -2.11 -28.83
CA ASN A 125 -12.86 -2.68 -29.89
C ASN A 125 -13.41 -2.48 -31.32
N GLN A 126 -14.17 -1.41 -31.58
CA GLN A 126 -14.64 -0.98 -32.91
C GLN A 126 -14.29 0.49 -33.14
N HIS A 127 -13.11 0.89 -32.66
CA HIS A 127 -12.61 2.26 -32.76
C HIS A 127 -13.56 3.28 -32.09
N HIS A 128 -14.21 2.87 -31.00
CA HIS A 128 -14.97 3.77 -30.13
C HIS A 128 -14.55 3.63 -28.67
N ALA A 129 -14.44 4.78 -28.01
CA ALA A 129 -14.13 4.90 -26.59
C ALA A 129 -15.16 5.79 -25.89
N ARG A 130 -15.58 5.39 -24.70
CA ARG A 130 -16.31 6.24 -23.75
C ARG A 130 -15.38 6.61 -22.60
N VAL A 131 -15.28 7.89 -22.32
CA VAL A 131 -14.40 8.44 -21.27
C VAL A 131 -15.27 9.08 -20.20
N PHE A 132 -15.17 8.63 -18.96
CA PHE A 132 -15.87 9.24 -17.83
C PHE A 132 -14.88 10.05 -16.99
N LEU A 133 -15.13 11.36 -16.91
CA LEU A 133 -14.23 12.33 -16.29
C LEU A 133 -14.91 13.10 -15.15
N PRO A 134 -14.19 13.43 -14.07
CA PRO A 134 -14.72 14.27 -13.02
C PRO A 134 -15.03 15.67 -13.56
N GLY A 135 -16.24 16.18 -13.31
CA GLY A 135 -16.70 17.47 -13.80
C GLY A 135 -18.22 17.58 -13.83
N TYR A 136 -18.73 18.70 -14.34
CA TYR A 136 -20.17 18.95 -14.53
C TYR A 136 -20.54 19.19 -16.00
N ASN A 137 -19.56 19.39 -16.86
CA ASN A 137 -19.70 19.59 -18.29
C ASN A 137 -18.65 18.72 -19.00
N ALA A 138 -19.08 17.94 -19.99
CA ALA A 138 -18.23 16.95 -20.65
C ALA A 138 -17.07 17.56 -21.46
N GLU A 139 -17.30 18.70 -22.12
CA GLU A 139 -16.28 19.39 -22.92
C GLU A 139 -15.22 20.02 -22.00
N ILE A 140 -15.66 20.72 -20.95
CA ILE A 140 -14.74 21.29 -19.95
C ILE A 140 -13.95 20.18 -19.24
N ALA A 141 -14.62 19.08 -18.86
CA ALA A 141 -13.93 17.94 -18.23
C ALA A 141 -12.90 17.29 -19.18
N TYR A 142 -13.21 17.22 -20.48
CA TYR A 142 -12.26 16.79 -21.51
C TYR A 142 -11.04 17.71 -21.56
N GLU A 143 -11.24 19.02 -21.64
CA GLU A 143 -10.16 20.02 -21.66
C GLU A 143 -9.29 19.97 -20.40
N ASP A 144 -9.91 19.94 -19.22
CA ASP A 144 -9.24 19.92 -17.91
C ASP A 144 -8.38 18.66 -17.70
N ASN A 145 -8.74 17.55 -18.34
CA ASN A 145 -8.04 16.26 -18.20
C ASN A 145 -7.30 15.85 -19.49
N TYR A 146 -7.30 16.67 -20.54
CA TYR A 146 -6.80 16.33 -21.87
C TYR A 146 -5.33 15.88 -21.83
N SER A 147 -4.51 16.56 -21.02
CA SER A 147 -3.09 16.25 -20.88
C SER A 147 -2.81 14.82 -20.41
N ILE A 148 -3.74 14.23 -19.65
CA ILE A 148 -3.69 12.85 -19.15
C ILE A 148 -4.31 11.89 -20.17
N ILE A 149 -5.56 12.12 -20.57
CA ILE A 149 -6.33 11.15 -21.38
C ILE A 149 -5.85 11.04 -22.82
N ARG A 150 -5.16 12.05 -23.36
CA ARG A 150 -4.54 11.96 -24.68
C ARG A 150 -3.64 10.73 -24.83
N HIS A 151 -3.00 10.29 -23.74
CA HIS A 151 -2.09 9.16 -23.77
C HIS A 151 -2.83 7.83 -23.96
N CYS A 152 -3.92 7.61 -23.24
CA CYS A 152 -4.72 6.40 -23.42
C CYS A 152 -5.50 6.45 -24.75
N LEU A 153 -5.99 7.61 -25.18
CA LEU A 153 -6.65 7.76 -26.48
C LEU A 153 -5.68 7.55 -27.65
N THR A 154 -4.43 8.01 -27.56
CA THR A 154 -3.37 7.73 -28.55
C THR A 154 -3.13 6.22 -28.70
N ALA A 155 -3.13 5.47 -27.60
CA ALA A 155 -2.99 4.02 -27.62
C ALA A 155 -4.19 3.30 -28.28
N LEU A 156 -5.34 3.96 -28.35
CA LEU A 156 -6.58 3.45 -28.95
C LEU A 156 -6.80 3.88 -30.40
N VAL A 157 -6.01 4.84 -30.91
CA VAL A 157 -6.07 5.24 -32.32
C VAL A 157 -5.87 4.00 -33.20
N PRO A 158 -6.68 3.76 -34.23
CA PRO A 158 -6.52 2.61 -35.13
C PRO A 158 -5.21 2.65 -35.92
N ASP A 159 -4.59 1.49 -36.19
CA ASP A 159 -3.36 1.42 -37.00
C ASP A 159 -3.61 1.65 -38.50
N ASP A 160 -4.84 1.45 -38.96
CA ASP A 160 -5.25 1.62 -40.36
C ASP A 160 -5.44 3.10 -40.77
N GLY A 161 -5.22 4.03 -39.84
CA GLY A 161 -5.38 5.47 -40.04
C GLY A 161 -6.83 5.97 -40.01
N SER A 162 -7.78 5.10 -39.62
CA SER A 162 -9.16 5.52 -39.33
C SER A 162 -9.25 6.35 -38.05
N GLU A 163 -10.37 7.06 -37.90
CA GLU A 163 -10.60 7.92 -36.74
C GLU A 163 -11.13 7.10 -35.55
N LEU A 164 -10.61 7.39 -34.36
CA LEU A 164 -11.20 6.95 -33.09
C LEU A 164 -12.41 7.85 -32.80
N ALA A 165 -13.58 7.24 -32.63
CA ALA A 165 -14.75 7.92 -32.08
C ALA A 165 -14.67 7.98 -30.55
N VAL A 166 -14.93 9.15 -29.97
CA VAL A 166 -14.83 9.37 -28.52
C VAL A 166 -16.09 10.04 -28.01
N ASP A 167 -16.72 9.45 -27.00
CA ASP A 167 -17.76 10.09 -26.20
C ASP A 167 -17.23 10.37 -24.78
N VAL A 168 -17.16 11.64 -24.41
CA VAL A 168 -16.77 12.04 -23.05
C VAL A 168 -18.02 12.32 -22.24
N TYR A 169 -18.11 11.76 -21.04
CA TYR A 169 -19.14 12.04 -20.06
C TYR A 169 -18.52 12.67 -18.81
N ALA A 170 -19.18 13.69 -18.27
CA ALA A 170 -18.80 14.28 -16.99
C ALA A 170 -19.51 13.57 -15.82
N TYR A 171 -18.85 13.48 -14.67
CA TYR A 171 -19.47 13.01 -13.43
C TYR A 171 -18.96 13.71 -12.17
N GLN A 172 -19.77 13.72 -11.11
CA GLN A 172 -19.36 14.14 -9.77
C GLN A 172 -19.39 12.96 -8.81
N HIS A 173 -18.55 13.00 -7.78
CA HIS A 173 -18.44 11.94 -6.79
C HIS A 173 -18.50 12.52 -5.37
N ASP A 174 -19.56 12.19 -4.65
CA ASP A 174 -19.70 12.50 -3.23
C ASP A 174 -19.36 11.25 -2.41
N TYR A 175 -18.21 11.29 -1.73
CA TYR A 175 -17.73 10.19 -0.91
C TYR A 175 -18.60 9.98 0.33
N THR A 176 -19.08 11.06 0.94
CA THR A 176 -19.84 11.04 2.20
C THR A 176 -21.15 10.30 2.04
N THR A 177 -21.84 10.56 0.92
CA THR A 177 -23.11 9.90 0.60
C THR A 177 -22.94 8.68 -0.29
N SER A 178 -21.70 8.32 -0.62
CA SER A 178 -21.39 7.20 -1.52
C SER A 178 -22.23 7.26 -2.80
N THR A 179 -22.21 8.43 -3.45
CA THR A 179 -23.06 8.75 -4.61
C THR A 179 -22.22 9.30 -5.77
N LEU A 180 -22.45 8.78 -6.98
CA LEU A 180 -21.96 9.38 -8.23
C LEU A 180 -23.11 10.14 -8.90
N THR A 181 -22.84 11.27 -9.52
CA THR A 181 -23.79 11.97 -10.40
C THR A 181 -23.23 12.00 -11.81
N LEU A 182 -23.86 11.27 -12.73
CA LEU A 182 -23.48 11.22 -14.14
C LEU A 182 -24.28 12.24 -14.95
N PHE A 183 -23.60 13.04 -15.77
CA PHE A 183 -24.22 13.96 -16.72
C PHE A 183 -24.36 13.26 -18.07
N LEU A 184 -25.58 13.17 -18.60
CA LEU A 184 -25.92 12.28 -19.71
C LEU A 184 -25.69 12.88 -21.11
N ILE A 185 -25.31 14.16 -21.18
CA ILE A 185 -24.98 14.82 -22.45
C ILE A 185 -23.47 14.67 -22.66
N PRO A 186 -23.03 13.83 -23.60
CA PRO A 186 -21.61 13.67 -23.86
C PRO A 186 -21.06 14.81 -24.72
N TYR A 187 -19.74 14.99 -24.64
CA TYR A 187 -18.96 15.66 -25.67
C TYR A 187 -18.43 14.59 -26.64
N SER A 188 -18.97 14.56 -27.85
CA SER A 188 -18.71 13.52 -28.85
C SER A 188 -17.92 14.06 -30.04
N PHE A 189 -16.84 13.39 -30.42
CA PHE A 189 -16.01 13.76 -31.55
C PHE A 189 -15.29 12.55 -32.16
N LYS A 190 -14.59 12.77 -33.29
CA LYS A 190 -13.73 11.79 -33.95
C LYS A 190 -12.36 12.40 -34.19
N SER A 191 -11.30 11.63 -33.98
CA SER A 191 -9.93 12.10 -34.24
C SER A 191 -9.01 10.98 -34.72
N LYS A 192 -8.01 11.35 -35.53
CA LYS A 192 -6.92 10.45 -35.97
C LYS A 192 -5.70 10.50 -35.07
N ASP A 193 -5.60 11.52 -34.23
CA ASP A 193 -4.48 11.74 -33.34
C ASP A 193 -4.90 12.52 -32.08
N PHE A 194 -4.07 12.44 -31.05
CA PHE A 194 -4.25 13.14 -29.79
C PHE A 194 -2.93 13.81 -29.39
N PRO A 195 -2.54 14.89 -30.09
CA PRO A 195 -1.23 15.51 -29.92
C PRO A 195 -1.09 16.16 -28.54
N LYS A 196 0.15 16.51 -28.19
CA LYS A 196 0.45 17.37 -27.05
C LYS A 196 -0.43 18.64 -27.08
N PRO A 197 -0.88 19.16 -25.92
CA PRO A 197 -1.62 20.41 -25.86
C PRO A 197 -0.93 21.57 -26.59
N THR A 198 -1.72 22.36 -27.31
CA THR A 198 -1.23 23.49 -28.13
C THR A 198 -0.45 24.49 -27.29
N GLY A 199 0.70 24.93 -27.81
CA GLY A 199 1.52 25.97 -27.17
C GLY A 199 2.45 25.48 -26.06
N LEU A 200 2.40 24.19 -25.68
CA LEU A 200 3.38 23.60 -24.77
C LEU A 200 4.67 23.23 -25.52
N VAL A 201 5.80 23.18 -24.82
CA VAL A 201 7.09 22.62 -25.24
C VAL A 201 7.07 21.13 -24.93
N ALA A 202 7.57 20.30 -25.85
CA ALA A 202 7.57 18.84 -25.64
C ALA A 202 8.69 18.45 -24.67
N LEU A 203 8.40 17.54 -23.75
CA LEU A 203 9.43 16.96 -22.91
C LEU A 203 10.28 15.97 -23.71
N ASN A 204 11.61 16.09 -23.58
CA ASN A 204 12.54 15.22 -24.28
C ASN A 204 12.76 13.89 -23.54
N LEU A 205 11.85 12.93 -23.72
CA LEU A 205 11.93 11.63 -23.06
C LEU A 205 13.15 10.79 -23.49
N SER A 206 13.61 10.92 -24.74
CA SER A 206 14.79 10.18 -25.23
C SER A 206 16.05 10.63 -24.49
N ALA A 207 16.25 11.94 -24.39
CA ALA A 207 17.36 12.55 -23.67
C ALA A 207 17.37 12.15 -22.18
N ILE A 208 16.20 12.15 -21.53
CA ILE A 208 16.06 11.71 -20.13
C ILE A 208 16.36 10.21 -19.98
N ASN A 209 15.94 9.39 -20.95
CA ASN A 209 16.26 7.97 -20.96
C ASN A 209 17.76 7.72 -21.15
N ASP A 210 18.40 8.45 -22.05
CA ASP A 210 19.85 8.39 -22.27
C ASP A 210 20.63 8.83 -21.03
N PHE A 211 20.17 9.88 -20.35
CA PHE A 211 20.71 10.31 -19.05
C PHE A 211 20.70 9.17 -18.03
N CYS A 212 19.57 8.46 -17.90
CA CYS A 212 19.46 7.32 -16.98
C CYS A 212 20.32 6.13 -17.41
N ASN A 213 20.35 5.80 -18.71
CA ASN A 213 21.10 4.66 -19.26
C ASN A 213 22.63 4.83 -19.11
N GLN A 214 23.10 6.08 -19.17
CA GLN A 214 24.50 6.41 -18.92
C GLN A 214 24.88 6.26 -17.43
N GLY A 215 23.90 6.10 -16.54
CA GLY A 215 24.10 5.88 -15.11
C GLY A 215 24.52 7.14 -14.38
N TYR A 216 24.14 8.31 -14.90
CA TYR A 216 24.39 9.57 -14.21
C TYR A 216 23.56 9.68 -12.94
N GLU A 217 24.18 10.23 -11.91
CA GLU A 217 23.50 10.59 -10.68
C GLU A 217 22.91 11.99 -10.81
N LEU A 218 21.59 12.10 -10.63
CA LEU A 218 20.85 13.36 -10.75
C LEU A 218 21.22 14.36 -9.64
N ILE A 219 21.84 15.48 -10.00
CA ILE A 219 22.26 16.53 -9.06
C ILE A 219 21.42 17.80 -9.16
N GLY A 220 20.68 17.99 -10.25
CA GLY A 220 19.88 19.19 -10.46
C GLY A 220 19.20 19.23 -11.82
N ALA A 221 18.55 20.35 -12.11
CA ALA A 221 17.90 20.59 -13.40
C ALA A 221 17.82 22.09 -13.73
N ARG A 222 17.54 22.39 -14.99
CA ARG A 222 17.18 23.73 -15.49
C ARG A 222 15.91 23.66 -16.32
N LEU A 223 15.05 24.66 -16.14
CA LEU A 223 13.95 24.95 -17.04
C LEU A 223 14.39 25.96 -18.10
N ASN A 224 14.23 25.58 -19.37
CA ASN A 224 14.52 26.41 -20.53
C ASN A 224 13.29 26.40 -21.47
N ARG A 225 12.87 27.56 -21.96
CA ARG A 225 11.71 27.65 -22.87
C ARG A 225 11.96 27.06 -24.25
N GLU A 226 13.22 26.91 -24.66
CA GLU A 226 13.59 26.33 -25.95
C GLU A 226 13.86 24.82 -25.81
N GLU A 227 14.66 24.41 -24.82
CA GLU A 227 15.08 23.02 -24.63
C GLU A 227 14.15 22.21 -23.71
N GLY A 228 13.26 22.87 -22.96
CA GLY A 228 12.37 22.22 -22.00
C GLY A 228 13.04 21.98 -20.64
N LEU A 229 13.09 20.72 -20.21
CA LEU A 229 13.72 20.29 -18.96
C LEU A 229 15.11 19.73 -19.25
N VAL A 230 16.15 20.41 -18.76
CA VAL A 230 17.54 19.94 -18.86
C VAL A 230 17.96 19.36 -17.52
N LEU A 231 18.46 18.13 -17.51
CA LEU A 231 18.94 17.47 -16.31
C LEU A 231 20.45 17.64 -16.16
N TYR A 232 20.91 17.90 -14.93
CA TYR A 232 22.33 17.88 -14.58
C TYR A 232 22.64 16.62 -13.80
N GLY A 233 23.66 15.91 -14.25
CA GLY A 233 24.11 14.67 -13.64
C GLY A 233 25.61 14.66 -13.44
N ARG A 234 26.04 13.95 -12.40
CA ARG A 234 27.45 13.62 -12.21
C ARG A 234 27.73 12.18 -12.62
N LYS A 235 28.91 11.95 -13.19
CA LYS A 235 29.39 10.60 -13.46
C LYS A 235 29.80 9.96 -12.13
N GLY A 236 29.13 8.88 -11.76
CA GLY A 236 29.32 8.23 -10.46
C GLY A 236 29.20 6.72 -10.55
N LEU A 237 29.08 6.08 -9.38
CA LEU A 237 28.68 4.68 -9.32
C LEU A 237 27.27 4.55 -9.89
N LYS A 238 27.05 3.55 -10.75
CA LYS A 238 25.71 3.25 -11.27
C LYS A 238 24.74 3.08 -10.11
N GLN A 239 23.78 4.00 -10.01
CA GLN A 239 22.73 3.95 -9.01
C GLN A 239 21.70 2.90 -9.39
N THR A 240 21.07 2.31 -8.38
CA THR A 240 20.05 1.28 -8.56
C THR A 240 18.78 1.64 -7.80
N VAL A 241 17.67 1.06 -8.26
CA VAL A 241 16.39 1.00 -7.57
C VAL A 241 15.90 -0.44 -7.71
N ASP A 242 15.65 -1.10 -6.58
CA ASP A 242 15.34 -2.53 -6.49
C ASP A 242 16.41 -3.41 -7.16
N GLY A 243 17.68 -3.07 -6.94
CA GLY A 243 18.84 -3.78 -7.49
C GLY A 243 19.00 -3.72 -9.01
N LYS A 244 18.19 -2.92 -9.70
CA LYS A 244 18.29 -2.67 -11.13
C LYS A 244 18.78 -1.25 -11.36
N ALA A 245 19.49 -1.01 -12.46
CA ALA A 245 19.90 0.34 -12.82
C ALA A 245 18.68 1.29 -12.86
N VAL A 246 18.90 2.51 -12.37
CA VAL A 246 17.96 3.61 -12.49
C VAL A 246 17.55 3.80 -13.95
N SER A 247 16.27 4.07 -14.19
CA SER A 247 15.72 4.26 -15.53
C SER A 247 14.67 5.38 -15.56
N ILE A 248 14.27 5.79 -16.76
CA ILE A 248 13.18 6.74 -16.96
C ILE A 248 11.84 6.27 -16.35
N ALA A 249 11.62 4.95 -16.23
CA ALA A 249 10.43 4.41 -15.58
C ALA A 249 10.35 4.79 -14.10
N ASP A 250 11.48 4.87 -13.39
CA ASP A 250 11.51 5.28 -11.98
C ASP A 250 11.18 6.77 -11.86
N PHE A 251 11.68 7.59 -12.79
CA PHE A 251 11.33 9.02 -12.85
C PHE A 251 9.85 9.23 -13.20
N ALA A 252 9.28 8.46 -14.11
CA ALA A 252 7.85 8.52 -14.43
C ALA A 252 6.96 8.13 -13.24
N VAL A 253 7.39 7.15 -12.43
CA VAL A 253 6.71 6.79 -11.17
C VAL A 253 6.79 7.94 -10.15
N ALA A 254 7.97 8.55 -9.98
CA ALA A 254 8.11 9.72 -9.10
C ALA A 254 7.22 10.89 -9.57
N TYR A 255 7.20 11.16 -10.88
CA TYR A 255 6.36 12.19 -11.48
C TYR A 255 4.87 11.97 -11.19
N ARG A 256 4.33 10.77 -11.47
CA ARG A 256 2.90 10.53 -11.22
C ARG A 256 2.55 10.57 -9.75
N ALA A 257 3.45 10.11 -8.87
CA ALA A 257 3.27 10.14 -7.43
C ALA A 257 3.23 11.56 -6.88
N THR A 258 3.90 12.50 -7.55
CA THR A 258 3.89 13.92 -7.17
C THR A 258 2.72 14.70 -7.79
N PHE A 259 2.43 14.52 -9.08
CA PHE A 259 1.50 15.39 -9.81
C PHE A 259 0.05 14.89 -9.81
N HIS A 260 -0.15 13.57 -9.75
CA HIS A 260 -1.45 12.96 -10.04
C HIS A 260 -2.07 12.23 -8.86
N ALA A 261 -1.34 12.08 -7.75
CA ALA A 261 -1.77 11.38 -6.55
C ALA A 261 -3.05 11.96 -5.90
N GLY A 262 -3.34 13.25 -6.13
CA GLY A 262 -4.48 13.93 -5.51
C GLY A 262 -4.39 13.89 -3.99
N GLU A 263 -5.48 13.48 -3.33
CA GLU A 263 -5.52 13.33 -1.88
C GLU A 263 -4.86 12.01 -1.40
N ASN A 264 -4.65 11.04 -2.30
CA ASN A 264 -3.90 9.80 -2.02
C ASN A 264 -2.39 10.06 -2.15
N ARG A 265 -1.86 10.98 -1.33
CA ARG A 265 -0.46 11.44 -1.36
C ARG A 265 0.54 10.28 -1.30
N ALA A 266 1.77 10.49 -1.77
CA ALA A 266 2.77 9.41 -1.82
C ALA A 266 3.21 8.94 -0.42
N TYR A 267 3.01 7.67 -0.11
CA TYR A 267 3.48 7.03 1.11
C TYR A 267 3.57 5.51 0.95
N VAL A 268 4.23 4.85 1.89
CA VAL A 268 4.07 3.42 2.16
C VAL A 268 3.84 3.21 3.64
N SER A 269 2.92 2.33 4.02
CA SER A 269 2.64 2.01 5.41
C SER A 269 2.40 0.51 5.63
N LEU A 270 2.83 0.03 6.80
CA LEU A 270 2.47 -1.28 7.34
C LEU A 270 1.39 -1.11 8.41
N ASP A 271 0.14 -1.35 8.01
CA ASP A 271 -1.06 -1.09 8.80
C ASP A 271 -1.65 -2.34 9.41
N LYS A 272 -2.71 -2.14 10.22
CA LYS A 272 -3.40 -3.23 10.88
C LYS A 272 -4.05 -4.15 9.86
N HIS A 273 -3.92 -5.45 10.11
CA HIS A 273 -4.61 -6.47 9.36
C HIS A 273 -5.64 -7.19 10.26
N LYS A 274 -6.67 -7.79 9.65
CA LYS A 274 -7.67 -8.61 10.35
C LYS A 274 -7.05 -9.83 11.03
N ASP A 275 -5.99 -10.36 10.42
CA ASP A 275 -5.14 -11.40 11.01
C ASP A 275 -4.11 -10.73 11.94
N PRO A 276 -4.10 -11.05 13.25
CA PRO A 276 -3.23 -10.38 14.23
C PRO A 276 -1.74 -10.63 14.00
N ILE A 277 -1.35 -11.63 13.19
CA ILE A 277 0.05 -11.92 12.87
C ILE A 277 0.51 -11.29 11.55
N LYS A 278 -0.38 -10.59 10.84
CA LYS A 278 -0.06 -9.90 9.58
C LYS A 278 -0.20 -8.37 9.70
N ALA A 279 0.42 -7.68 8.78
CA ALA A 279 0.22 -6.26 8.49
C ALA A 279 -0.29 -6.11 7.06
N ALA A 280 -1.22 -5.18 6.86
CA ALA A 280 -1.64 -4.76 5.52
C ALA A 280 -0.56 -3.81 4.96
N VAL A 281 -0.17 -4.00 3.72
CA VAL A 281 0.77 -3.10 3.04
C VAL A 281 -0.05 -2.14 2.20
N ASN A 282 -0.01 -0.85 2.55
CA ASN A 282 -0.71 0.19 1.81
C ASN A 282 0.30 1.11 1.13
N PHE A 283 -0.04 1.53 -0.08
CA PHE A 283 0.72 2.47 -0.89
C PHE A 283 -0.18 3.66 -1.22
N GLY A 284 0.38 4.86 -1.10
CA GLY A 284 -0.16 6.08 -1.67
C GLY A 284 0.65 6.54 -2.88
N GLY A 285 0.13 7.48 -3.65
CA GLY A 285 0.82 8.08 -4.80
C GLY A 285 1.08 7.11 -5.95
N PHE A 286 0.29 6.05 -6.08
CA PHE A 286 0.46 5.04 -7.13
C PHE A 286 1.84 4.37 -7.10
N LEU A 287 2.38 4.13 -5.90
CA LEU A 287 3.69 3.48 -5.71
C LEU A 287 3.59 1.95 -5.75
N GLU A 288 2.39 1.38 -5.58
CA GLU A 288 2.16 -0.06 -5.65
C GLU A 288 2.57 -0.64 -7.01
N ASN A 289 3.13 -1.85 -7.00
CA ASN A 289 3.62 -2.55 -8.19
C ASN A 289 4.69 -1.76 -8.97
N THR A 290 5.56 -1.04 -8.25
CA THR A 290 6.72 -0.34 -8.82
C THR A 290 7.99 -0.64 -8.04
N ARG A 291 9.15 -0.48 -8.67
CA ARG A 291 10.45 -0.62 -7.99
C ARG A 291 10.64 0.41 -6.87
N ILE A 292 10.21 1.67 -7.09
CA ILE A 292 10.22 2.69 -6.03
C ILE A 292 9.42 2.22 -4.83
N GLY A 293 8.19 1.76 -5.04
CA GLY A 293 7.34 1.20 -3.99
C GLY A 293 8.00 0.05 -3.24
N GLN A 294 8.67 -0.85 -3.95
CA GLN A 294 9.38 -1.98 -3.35
C GLN A 294 10.55 -1.53 -2.47
N VAL A 295 11.38 -0.60 -2.95
CA VAL A 295 12.54 -0.08 -2.18
C VAL A 295 12.08 0.63 -0.92
N VAL A 296 11.08 1.52 -1.00
CA VAL A 296 10.63 2.26 0.19
C VAL A 296 9.95 1.34 1.20
N LEU A 297 9.23 0.32 0.73
CA LEU A 297 8.69 -0.73 1.59
C LEU A 297 9.80 -1.52 2.29
N ASP A 298 10.82 -1.93 1.54
CA ASP A 298 11.93 -2.72 2.10
C ASP A 298 12.82 -1.87 3.03
N ALA A 299 12.96 -0.57 2.77
CA ALA A 299 13.61 0.37 3.69
C ALA A 299 12.84 0.53 5.01
N ASP A 300 11.51 0.69 4.99
CA ASP A 300 10.70 0.70 6.21
C ASP A 300 10.87 -0.60 7.01
N LYS A 301 10.84 -1.76 6.35
CA LYS A 301 11.09 -3.06 7.01
C LYS A 301 12.52 -3.19 7.53
N ARG A 302 13.52 -2.65 6.82
CA ARG A 302 14.91 -2.65 7.27
C ARG A 302 15.12 -1.76 8.49
N PHE A 303 14.44 -0.63 8.57
CA PHE A 303 14.46 0.20 9.76
C PHE A 303 13.91 -0.55 10.98
N LYS A 304 12.85 -1.35 10.77
CA LYS A 304 12.32 -2.26 11.80
C LYS A 304 13.30 -3.37 12.17
N THR A 305 14.08 -3.87 11.21
CA THR A 305 15.17 -4.83 11.48
C THR A 305 16.24 -4.20 12.36
N ILE A 306 16.69 -2.97 12.05
CA ILE A 306 17.74 -2.28 12.83
C ILE A 306 17.30 -2.02 14.27
N THR A 307 16.01 -1.76 14.49
CA THR A 307 15.48 -1.52 15.83
C THR A 307 15.31 -2.81 16.65
N THR A 308 15.00 -3.94 16.00
CA THR A 308 14.72 -5.23 16.66
C THR A 308 15.81 -6.29 16.58
N SER A 309 16.81 -6.07 15.73
CA SER A 309 17.90 -6.98 15.35
C SER A 309 17.58 -8.10 14.36
N PHE A 310 16.34 -8.33 13.93
CA PHE A 310 15.99 -9.48 13.09
C PHE A 310 15.63 -9.10 11.66
N ASP A 311 16.19 -9.83 10.69
CA ASP A 311 15.82 -9.68 9.29
C ASP A 311 14.37 -10.10 9.06
N TYR A 312 13.61 -9.28 8.36
CA TYR A 312 12.20 -9.54 8.10
C TYR A 312 11.96 -10.58 7.00
N LYS A 313 12.96 -10.90 6.16
CA LYS A 313 12.88 -11.92 5.09
C LYS A 313 13.40 -13.27 5.61
N SER A 314 14.61 -13.30 6.14
CA SER A 314 15.28 -14.55 6.55
C SER A 314 15.04 -14.94 8.01
N PHE A 315 14.66 -13.98 8.85
CA PHE A 315 14.51 -14.17 10.30
C PHE A 315 15.82 -14.42 11.05
N ASP A 316 16.94 -14.08 10.43
CA ASP A 316 18.26 -14.18 11.06
C ASP A 316 18.52 -12.99 12.00
N ASP A 317 19.35 -13.23 13.02
CA ASP A 317 19.88 -12.16 13.87
C ASP A 317 20.95 -11.38 13.10
N MET A 318 20.65 -10.13 12.80
CA MET A 318 21.46 -9.25 11.96
C MET A 318 22.48 -8.43 12.76
N ARG A 319 22.61 -8.63 14.07
CA ARG A 319 23.51 -7.80 14.90
C ARG A 319 24.96 -7.87 14.46
N ASP A 320 25.47 -9.08 14.29
CA ASP A 320 26.89 -9.27 13.96
C ASP A 320 27.18 -8.78 12.54
N TYR A 321 26.29 -9.07 11.58
CA TYR A 321 26.37 -8.51 10.23
C TYR A 321 26.37 -6.97 10.27
N THR A 322 25.41 -6.35 10.95
CA THR A 322 25.31 -4.88 11.04
C THR A 322 26.59 -4.28 11.63
N ARG A 323 27.17 -4.91 12.66
CA ARG A 323 28.38 -4.44 13.33
C ARG A 323 29.64 -4.52 12.49
N GLN A 324 29.68 -5.37 11.46
CA GLN A 324 30.80 -5.37 10.50
C GLN A 324 30.89 -4.06 9.73
N TYR A 325 29.75 -3.42 9.47
CA TYR A 325 29.67 -2.15 8.74
C TYR A 325 29.53 -0.94 9.68
N VAL A 326 28.83 -1.12 10.80
CA VAL A 326 28.54 -0.10 11.82
C VAL A 326 29.00 -0.61 13.19
N PRO A 327 30.31 -0.54 13.52
CA PRO A 327 30.86 -1.14 14.75
C PRO A 327 30.18 -0.68 16.06
N SER A 328 29.65 0.55 16.07
CA SER A 328 28.92 1.15 17.20
C SER A 328 27.43 0.78 17.26
N TYR A 329 26.94 -0.09 16.38
CA TYR A 329 25.54 -0.47 16.32
C TYR A 329 25.06 -1.20 17.60
N LEU A 330 23.98 -0.67 18.15
CA LEU A 330 23.14 -1.27 19.18
C LEU A 330 21.67 -1.09 18.80
N SER A 331 20.91 -2.19 18.91
CA SER A 331 19.45 -2.17 18.71
C SER A 331 18.72 -1.38 19.80
N VAL A 332 17.44 -1.06 19.57
CA VAL A 332 16.58 -0.41 20.58
C VAL A 332 16.53 -1.25 21.85
N THR A 333 16.46 -2.57 21.69
CA THR A 333 16.44 -3.52 22.79
C THR A 333 17.74 -3.46 23.59
N GLU A 334 18.90 -3.50 22.93
CA GLU A 334 20.20 -3.42 23.61
C GLU A 334 20.36 -2.09 24.37
N ARG A 335 19.98 -0.97 23.75
CA ARG A 335 20.00 0.35 24.40
C ARG A 335 19.03 0.45 25.58
N TYR A 336 17.91 -0.28 25.54
CA TYR A 336 17.01 -0.37 26.68
C TYR A 336 17.68 -1.08 27.86
N TYR A 337 18.30 -2.24 27.61
CA TYR A 337 18.96 -2.99 28.67
C TYR A 337 20.16 -2.25 29.29
N MET A 338 20.84 -1.40 28.51
CA MET A 338 21.92 -0.54 29.03
C MET A 338 21.47 0.45 30.11
N ASN A 339 20.22 0.93 30.05
CA ASN A 339 19.71 1.94 30.99
C ASN A 339 18.44 1.46 31.71
N MET A 340 18.36 0.15 31.98
CA MET A 340 17.19 -0.52 32.54
C MET A 340 16.64 0.13 33.83
N GLU A 341 17.51 0.63 34.71
CA GLU A 341 17.15 1.36 35.94
C GLU A 341 16.36 2.64 35.64
N ALA A 342 16.74 3.40 34.61
CA ALA A 342 16.05 4.60 34.17
C ALA A 342 14.69 4.28 33.51
N PHE A 343 14.51 3.06 33.00
CA PHE A 343 13.32 2.65 32.25
C PHE A 343 12.30 1.81 33.04
N LYS A 344 12.56 1.48 34.32
CA LYS A 344 11.60 0.76 35.19
C LYS A 344 10.26 1.49 35.34
N LYS A 345 10.21 2.82 35.15
CA LYS A 345 8.97 3.63 35.23
C LYS A 345 8.13 3.62 33.95
N SER A 346 8.61 3.06 32.84
CA SER A 346 7.94 3.08 31.52
C SER A 346 7.61 1.70 30.94
N ALA A 347 7.60 0.64 31.77
CA ALA A 347 7.47 -0.77 31.38
C ALA A 347 6.08 -1.21 30.82
N GLY A 348 5.29 -0.29 30.27
CA GLY A 348 4.11 -0.61 29.47
C GLY A 348 4.51 -0.91 28.01
N TRP A 349 3.75 -1.77 27.33
CA TRP A 349 3.76 -1.83 25.87
C TRP A 349 3.38 -0.45 25.33
N ILE A 350 4.22 0.14 24.47
CA ILE A 350 3.90 1.39 23.78
C ILE A 350 4.13 1.20 22.29
N GLY A 351 3.07 1.34 21.50
CA GLY A 351 3.17 1.24 20.04
C GLY A 351 4.00 2.41 19.51
N THR A 352 4.99 2.12 18.68
CA THR A 352 5.78 3.15 18.00
C THR A 352 5.66 2.94 16.50
N ARG A 353 5.42 4.03 15.76
CA ARG A 353 5.42 4.07 14.31
C ARG A 353 6.73 4.69 13.85
N PHE A 354 7.55 3.91 13.16
CA PHE A 354 8.82 4.37 12.61
C PHE A 354 8.59 4.90 11.20
N TRP A 355 9.25 6.00 10.86
CA TRP A 355 9.07 6.70 9.61
C TRP A 355 10.40 7.12 9.01
N PHE A 356 10.47 7.10 7.68
CA PHE A 356 11.41 7.94 6.94
C PHE A 356 10.67 9.17 6.43
N TYR A 357 11.21 10.36 6.69
CA TYR A 357 10.65 11.64 6.27
C TYR A 357 11.52 12.31 5.20
N PRO A 358 10.90 13.02 4.23
CA PRO A 358 11.61 13.69 3.14
C PRO A 358 11.94 15.15 3.45
N ASP A 359 11.62 15.66 4.63
CA ASP A 359 11.82 17.07 5.04
C ASP A 359 13.29 17.49 5.13
N SER A 360 14.17 16.52 5.29
CA SER A 360 15.61 16.68 5.17
C SER A 360 16.12 16.76 3.73
N ILE A 361 15.26 16.44 2.74
CA ILE A 361 15.64 16.50 1.33
C ILE A 361 15.61 17.95 0.88
N GLU A 362 16.78 18.51 0.60
CA GLU A 362 16.92 19.92 0.24
C GLU A 362 17.14 20.10 -1.26
N VAL A 363 16.24 20.88 -1.87
CA VAL A 363 16.37 21.36 -3.25
C VAL A 363 16.50 22.89 -3.21
N GLN A 364 17.63 23.41 -3.64
CA GLN A 364 17.87 24.85 -3.74
C GLN A 364 17.45 25.35 -5.12
N THR A 365 16.72 26.46 -5.16
CA THR A 365 16.20 27.05 -6.40
C THR A 365 16.33 28.57 -6.39
N ASP A 366 16.43 29.16 -7.58
CA ASP A 366 16.45 30.60 -7.75
C ASP A 366 15.02 31.14 -7.62
N ASN A 367 14.89 32.45 -7.50
CA ASN A 367 13.59 33.10 -7.29
C ASN A 367 12.61 32.89 -8.47
N GLU A 368 13.11 32.59 -9.67
CA GLU A 368 12.31 32.36 -10.88
C GLU A 368 12.01 30.88 -11.14
N PHE A 369 12.49 29.96 -10.28
CA PHE A 369 12.43 28.51 -10.53
C PHE A 369 13.08 28.08 -11.84
N LYS A 370 14.11 28.78 -12.28
CA LYS A 370 14.83 28.43 -13.50
C LYS A 370 15.82 27.29 -13.29
N TYR A 371 16.41 27.17 -12.10
CA TYR A 371 17.42 26.19 -11.76
C TYR A 371 17.07 25.49 -10.45
N ALA A 372 17.40 24.20 -10.36
CA ALA A 372 17.34 23.41 -9.14
C ALA A 372 18.66 22.68 -8.90
N VAL A 373 19.13 22.70 -7.65
CA VAL A 373 20.25 21.88 -7.16
C VAL A 373 19.76 21.04 -5.99
N ILE A 374 19.96 19.74 -6.07
CA ILE A 374 19.66 18.80 -4.98
C ILE A 374 20.91 18.70 -4.09
N THR A 375 20.89 19.39 -2.95
CA THR A 375 22.06 19.50 -2.07
C THR A 375 22.08 18.45 -0.96
N LYS A 376 20.91 17.95 -0.55
CA LYS A 376 20.77 16.87 0.43
C LYS A 376 19.71 15.88 -0.05
N PRO A 377 20.06 14.73 -0.63
CA PRO A 377 19.10 13.75 -1.13
C PRO A 377 18.89 12.60 -0.14
N ARG A 378 18.68 12.92 1.14
CA ARG A 378 18.60 11.91 2.20
C ARG A 378 17.29 12.02 2.96
N PHE A 379 16.61 10.88 3.10
CA PHE A 379 15.53 10.72 4.06
C PHE A 379 16.09 10.61 5.47
N LEU A 380 15.47 11.27 6.44
CA LEU A 380 15.80 11.06 7.84
C LEU A 380 14.79 10.10 8.48
N ALA A 381 15.32 9.19 9.28
CA ALA A 381 14.52 8.34 10.12
C ALA A 381 13.97 9.15 11.31
N ASP A 382 12.73 8.91 11.68
CA ASP A 382 12.15 9.36 12.93
C ASP A 382 11.02 8.40 13.36
N ALA A 383 10.32 8.69 14.45
CA ALA A 383 9.19 7.91 14.90
C ALA A 383 8.17 8.72 15.71
N GLU A 384 6.94 8.22 15.73
CA GLU A 384 5.81 8.80 16.47
C GLU A 384 5.13 7.74 17.34
N ARG A 385 4.33 8.17 18.32
CA ARG A 385 3.52 7.26 19.13
C ARG A 385 2.39 6.66 18.28
N SER A 386 1.99 5.43 18.57
CA SER A 386 0.84 4.84 17.90
C SER A 386 -0.46 5.47 18.41
N LYS A 387 -1.41 5.71 17.50
CA LYS A 387 -2.77 6.15 17.83
C LYS A 387 -3.47 5.25 18.85
N ASP A 388 -3.14 3.96 18.85
CA ASP A 388 -3.68 2.97 19.80
C ASP A 388 -3.40 3.29 21.27
N ASP A 389 -2.39 4.13 21.53
CA ASP A 389 -2.01 4.54 22.89
C ASP A 389 -2.87 5.69 23.43
N PHE A 390 -3.83 6.21 22.64
CA PHE A 390 -4.63 7.40 22.98
C PHE A 390 -6.13 7.11 23.02
N LYS A 391 -6.83 7.77 23.94
CA LYS A 391 -8.28 7.57 24.17
C LYS A 391 -9.16 8.15 23.05
N SER A 392 -8.62 9.06 22.23
CA SER A 392 -9.35 9.70 21.14
C SER A 392 -8.39 10.22 20.07
N LEU A 393 -8.90 10.39 18.84
CA LEU A 393 -8.15 10.99 17.73
C LEU A 393 -7.65 12.40 18.08
N LYS A 394 -8.49 13.22 18.72
CA LYS A 394 -8.12 14.58 19.14
C LYS A 394 -6.96 14.58 20.14
N ASP A 395 -6.92 13.61 21.05
CA ASP A 395 -5.81 13.47 22.02
C ASP A 395 -4.55 12.94 21.33
N PHE A 396 -4.69 12.02 20.37
CA PHE A 396 -3.59 11.56 19.52
C PHE A 396 -2.98 12.69 18.70
N GLU A 397 -3.77 13.44 17.91
CA GLU A 397 -3.25 14.53 17.07
C GLU A 397 -2.53 15.61 17.88
N LYS A 398 -3.03 15.92 19.07
CA LYS A 398 -2.38 16.86 20.00
C LYS A 398 -1.04 16.35 20.54
N LYS A 399 -0.85 15.03 20.59
CA LYS A 399 0.22 14.36 21.35
C LYS A 399 1.05 13.36 20.55
N LYS A 400 0.84 13.24 19.23
CA LYS A 400 1.53 12.26 18.39
C LYS A 400 3.06 12.43 18.42
N GLN A 401 3.52 13.65 18.68
CA GLN A 401 4.93 14.03 18.86
C GLN A 401 5.44 13.99 20.31
N LEU A 402 4.69 13.42 21.28
CA LEU A 402 5.20 13.26 22.65
C LEU A 402 6.51 12.46 22.70
N LEU A 403 7.37 12.77 23.68
CA LEU A 403 8.69 12.18 23.86
C LEU A 403 8.68 10.64 23.72
N LEU A 404 9.44 10.16 22.72
CA LEU A 404 9.73 8.75 22.52
C LEU A 404 10.56 8.19 23.69
N PRO A 405 10.54 6.86 23.92
CA PRO A 405 11.50 6.23 24.82
C PRO A 405 12.95 6.60 24.42
N PRO A 406 13.83 6.94 25.38
CA PRO A 406 15.21 7.33 25.07
C PRO A 406 15.97 6.30 24.23
N SER A 407 15.75 4.99 24.43
CA SER A 407 16.37 3.93 23.61
C SER A 407 15.98 4.01 22.12
N ILE A 408 14.72 4.38 21.83
CA ILE A 408 14.24 4.58 20.46
C ILE A 408 14.89 5.84 19.87
N ARG A 409 14.85 6.96 20.60
CA ARG A 409 15.46 8.22 20.15
C ARG A 409 16.96 8.06 19.84
N MET A 410 17.72 7.47 20.77
CA MET A 410 19.14 7.19 20.56
C MET A 410 19.41 6.26 19.35
N SER A 411 18.50 5.35 19.03
CA SER A 411 18.65 4.48 17.85
C SER A 411 18.39 5.25 16.55
N ILE A 412 17.40 6.14 16.55
CA ILE A 412 17.08 7.03 15.43
C ILE A 412 18.24 7.99 15.16
N ASP A 413 18.70 8.68 16.21
CA ASP A 413 19.79 9.66 16.09
C ASP A 413 21.06 8.95 15.57
N HIS A 414 21.38 7.77 16.13
CA HIS A 414 22.52 6.97 15.66
C HIS A 414 22.39 6.51 14.21
N LEU A 415 21.19 6.08 13.78
CA LEU A 415 20.93 5.71 12.38
C LEU A 415 21.17 6.90 11.45
N ASN A 416 20.64 8.07 11.78
CA ASN A 416 20.79 9.29 10.99
C ASN A 416 22.25 9.76 10.94
N ASP A 417 22.96 9.75 12.07
CA ASP A 417 24.37 10.17 12.18
C ASP A 417 25.32 9.23 11.43
N ASN A 418 24.97 7.94 11.29
CA ASN A 418 25.80 6.91 10.68
C ASN A 418 25.19 6.35 9.37
N TYR A 419 24.31 7.10 8.71
CA TYR A 419 23.52 6.63 7.56
C TYR A 419 24.37 5.94 6.49
N GLU A 420 25.52 6.49 6.12
CA GLU A 420 26.39 5.94 5.08
C GLU A 420 26.93 4.54 5.42
N GLN A 421 27.21 4.28 6.69
CA GLN A 421 27.65 2.96 7.14
C GLN A 421 26.47 1.96 7.05
N TYR A 422 25.26 2.38 7.41
CA TYR A 422 24.07 1.54 7.24
C TYR A 422 23.72 1.31 5.76
N ALA A 423 23.87 2.32 4.90
CA ALA A 423 23.67 2.20 3.45
C ALA A 423 24.72 1.30 2.79
N SER A 424 25.91 1.18 3.39
CA SER A 424 26.93 0.21 2.98
C SER A 424 26.55 -1.23 3.36
N ALA A 425 25.80 -1.40 4.46
CA ALA A 425 25.32 -2.72 4.91
C ALA A 425 24.02 -3.14 4.19
N TYR A 426 23.16 -2.19 3.86
CA TYR A 426 21.80 -2.42 3.40
C TYR A 426 21.49 -1.64 2.13
N GLN A 427 21.27 -2.39 1.04
CA GLN A 427 21.08 -1.83 -0.29
C GLN A 427 19.86 -0.90 -0.35
N GLU A 428 18.74 -1.27 0.28
CA GLU A 428 17.51 -0.48 0.29
C GLU A 428 17.72 0.94 0.85
N PHE A 429 18.65 1.16 1.79
CA PHE A 429 18.99 2.50 2.28
C PHE A 429 19.86 3.27 1.29
N LYS A 430 20.75 2.60 0.58
CA LYS A 430 21.49 3.23 -0.52
C LYS A 430 20.55 3.67 -1.64
N GLU A 431 19.54 2.87 -1.94
CA GLU A 431 18.57 3.12 -3.01
C GLU A 431 17.50 4.17 -2.65
N LEU A 432 17.39 4.56 -1.37
CA LEU A 432 16.59 5.73 -0.98
C LEU A 432 17.13 7.04 -1.57
N GLU A 433 18.44 7.15 -1.82
CA GLU A 433 19.05 8.38 -2.37
C GLU A 433 18.59 8.70 -3.81
N PRO A 434 18.67 7.79 -4.81
CA PRO A 434 18.12 8.07 -6.13
C PRO A 434 16.61 8.34 -6.11
N ILE A 435 15.86 7.70 -5.21
CA ILE A 435 14.42 8.00 -5.01
C ILE A 435 14.23 9.43 -4.49
N ALA A 436 15.01 9.84 -3.48
CA ALA A 436 15.00 11.21 -2.96
C ALA A 436 15.30 12.24 -4.04
N ARG A 437 16.24 11.95 -4.95
CA ARG A 437 16.61 12.84 -6.06
C ARG A 437 15.45 13.02 -7.04
N PHE A 438 14.82 11.93 -7.48
CA PHE A 438 13.66 12.03 -8.39
C PHE A 438 12.47 12.71 -7.74
N MET A 439 12.09 12.28 -6.53
CA MET A 439 10.96 12.88 -5.81
C MET A 439 11.22 14.36 -5.47
N GLY A 440 12.45 14.72 -5.10
CA GLY A 440 12.85 16.10 -4.85
C GLY A 440 12.76 16.96 -6.10
N LEU A 441 13.23 16.47 -7.25
CA LEU A 441 13.10 17.17 -8.52
C LEU A 441 11.64 17.31 -8.96
N CYS A 442 10.84 16.25 -8.85
CA CYS A 442 9.40 16.29 -9.13
C CYS A 442 8.69 17.30 -8.23
N SER A 443 9.05 17.36 -6.95
CA SER A 443 8.49 18.32 -5.99
C SER A 443 8.86 19.77 -6.36
N TRP A 444 10.08 20.01 -6.83
CA TRP A 444 10.46 21.31 -7.39
C TRP A 444 9.66 21.66 -8.64
N LEU A 445 9.52 20.73 -9.60
CA LEU A 445 8.70 20.94 -10.81
C LEU A 445 7.24 21.25 -10.46
N TYR A 446 6.69 20.56 -9.46
CA TYR A 446 5.32 20.75 -8.97
C TYR A 446 5.12 22.15 -8.36
N GLN A 447 6.14 22.69 -7.70
CA GLN A 447 6.12 24.07 -7.19
C GLN A 447 6.38 25.12 -8.29
N ALA A 448 7.29 24.83 -9.22
CA ALA A 448 7.63 25.70 -10.36
C ALA A 448 6.43 25.90 -11.30
N LYS A 449 5.58 24.87 -11.45
CA LYS A 449 4.39 24.86 -12.31
C LYS A 449 4.66 25.43 -13.72
N PRO A 450 5.60 24.89 -14.50
CA PRO A 450 5.92 25.40 -15.82
C PRO A 450 4.77 25.10 -16.80
N ARG A 451 3.77 25.99 -16.85
CA ARG A 451 2.57 25.87 -17.71
C ARG A 451 2.85 25.87 -19.22
N TRP A 452 4.10 26.06 -19.61
CA TRP A 452 4.57 26.04 -20.99
C TRP A 452 5.28 24.72 -21.34
N LEU A 453 5.46 23.78 -20.41
CA LEU A 453 6.14 22.51 -20.62
C LEU A 453 5.18 21.33 -20.44
N ASP A 454 5.19 20.39 -21.37
CA ASP A 454 4.37 19.17 -21.32
C ASP A 454 5.01 18.09 -20.44
N LEU A 455 4.89 18.27 -19.12
CA LEU A 455 5.38 17.28 -18.14
C LEU A 455 4.57 15.98 -18.17
N ASP A 456 3.31 16.02 -18.58
CA ASP A 456 2.45 14.83 -18.66
C ASP A 456 2.95 13.80 -19.67
N ALA A 457 3.88 14.18 -20.55
CA ALA A 457 4.61 13.23 -21.40
C ALA A 457 5.21 12.05 -20.61
N PHE A 458 5.61 12.22 -19.34
CA PHE A 458 6.05 11.12 -18.48
C PHE A 458 5.02 10.00 -18.31
N LEU A 459 3.72 10.30 -18.45
CA LEU A 459 2.65 9.31 -18.35
C LEU A 459 2.69 8.27 -19.48
N SER A 460 3.31 8.60 -20.62
CA SER A 460 3.53 7.67 -21.73
C SER A 460 4.67 6.67 -21.50
N VAL A 461 5.50 6.87 -20.47
CA VAL A 461 6.65 6.01 -20.18
C VAL A 461 6.16 4.62 -19.76
N ARG A 462 6.70 3.59 -20.41
CA ARG A 462 6.41 2.19 -20.11
C ARG A 462 7.15 1.74 -18.86
N LEU A 463 6.39 1.21 -17.90
CA LEU A 463 6.87 0.70 -16.63
C LEU A 463 7.08 -0.82 -16.74
N PRO A 464 8.21 -1.35 -16.23
CA PRO A 464 8.46 -2.79 -16.24
C PRO A 464 7.45 -3.55 -15.37
N ALA A 465 7.19 -4.80 -15.71
CA ALA A 465 6.38 -5.70 -14.89
C ALA A 465 6.98 -5.82 -13.48
N HIS A 466 6.17 -5.57 -12.45
CA HIS A 466 6.61 -5.58 -11.07
C HIS A 466 5.42 -5.82 -10.14
N ARG A 467 5.65 -6.48 -8.99
CA ARG A 467 4.60 -6.71 -7.99
C ARG A 467 5.13 -6.43 -6.60
N THR A 468 4.42 -5.57 -5.88
CA THR A 468 4.68 -5.32 -4.47
C THR A 468 3.79 -6.21 -3.59
N PRO A 469 4.25 -6.60 -2.39
CA PRO A 469 3.40 -7.33 -1.44
C PRO A 469 2.21 -6.47 -1.01
N THR A 470 1.05 -7.09 -0.82
CA THR A 470 -0.17 -6.44 -0.26
C THR A 470 -0.39 -6.75 1.21
N GLU A 471 0.30 -7.79 1.71
CA GLU A 471 0.32 -8.17 3.12
C GLU A 471 1.73 -8.63 3.50
N ASN A 472 2.09 -8.50 4.77
CA ASN A 472 3.35 -8.97 5.31
C ASN A 472 3.15 -9.59 6.70
N LEU A 473 4.06 -10.45 7.14
CA LEU A 473 4.05 -10.94 8.52
C LEU A 473 4.51 -9.82 9.46
N GLN A 474 3.88 -9.72 10.63
CA GLN A 474 4.34 -8.78 11.65
C GLN A 474 5.66 -9.25 12.22
N LEU A 475 6.60 -8.32 12.33
CA LEU A 475 7.84 -8.60 13.03
C LEU A 475 7.58 -8.54 14.54
N ILE A 476 7.52 -9.71 15.18
CA ILE A 476 7.29 -9.83 16.62
C ILE A 476 8.49 -10.50 17.27
N THR A 477 9.19 -9.73 18.10
CA THR A 477 10.34 -10.23 18.87
C THR A 477 10.06 -10.21 20.37
N CYS A 478 10.76 -11.10 21.07
CA CYS A 478 10.87 -11.07 22.52
C CYS A 478 12.33 -11.15 22.93
N SER A 479 12.73 -10.35 23.91
CA SER A 479 14.10 -10.33 24.42
C SER A 479 14.14 -10.66 25.90
N TYR A 480 15.20 -11.34 26.33
CA TYR A 480 15.47 -11.62 27.73
C TYR A 480 16.96 -11.55 28.05
N MET A 481 17.26 -11.23 29.30
CA MET A 481 18.61 -11.24 29.83
C MET A 481 18.59 -11.62 31.32
N VAL A 482 19.47 -12.53 31.71
CA VAL A 482 19.67 -12.95 33.11
C VAL A 482 20.91 -12.23 33.64
N PHE A 483 20.84 -11.64 34.84
CA PHE A 483 21.97 -10.95 35.45
C PHE A 483 21.95 -11.00 36.98
N MET A 484 23.11 -10.84 37.62
CA MET A 484 23.16 -10.64 39.07
C MET A 484 22.72 -9.21 39.40
N LYS A 485 21.84 -9.00 40.39
CA LYS A 485 21.36 -7.64 40.75
C LYS A 485 22.50 -6.66 41.07
N SER A 486 23.66 -7.16 41.50
CA SER A 486 24.88 -6.40 41.79
C SER A 486 25.79 -6.18 40.56
N GLN A 487 25.49 -6.79 39.41
CA GLN A 487 26.30 -6.71 38.19
C GLN A 487 26.10 -5.37 37.50
N ILE A 488 27.20 -4.72 37.10
CA ILE A 488 27.15 -3.60 36.17
C ILE A 488 26.86 -4.17 34.77
N VAL A 489 25.71 -3.81 34.22
CA VAL A 489 25.30 -4.18 32.86
C VAL A 489 25.88 -3.15 31.88
N ASN A 490 27.01 -3.47 31.27
CA ASN A 490 27.65 -2.65 30.23
C ASN A 490 27.36 -3.19 28.81
N GLU A 491 27.86 -2.51 27.79
CA GLU A 491 27.63 -2.88 26.39
C GLU A 491 28.16 -4.29 26.06
N GLU A 492 29.35 -4.63 26.52
CA GLU A 492 29.97 -5.94 26.30
C GLU A 492 29.14 -7.07 26.91
N TYR A 493 28.63 -6.85 28.13
CA TYR A 493 27.74 -7.80 28.80
C TYR A 493 26.45 -8.01 28.01
N ILE A 494 25.82 -6.94 27.53
CA ILE A 494 24.59 -7.02 26.73
C ILE A 494 24.84 -7.75 25.42
N LYS A 495 25.92 -7.41 24.70
CA LYS A 495 26.28 -8.07 23.44
C LYS A 495 26.45 -9.58 23.63
N LYS A 496 26.98 -10.01 24.78
CA LYS A 496 27.24 -11.42 25.09
C LYS A 496 26.01 -12.19 25.59
N TYR A 497 25.21 -11.59 26.48
CA TYR A 497 24.18 -12.31 27.25
C TYR A 497 22.74 -11.95 26.88
N LEU A 498 22.49 -10.87 26.12
CA LEU A 498 21.15 -10.57 25.63
C LEU A 498 20.75 -11.56 24.52
N LYS A 499 19.65 -12.26 24.76
CA LYS A 499 19.01 -13.11 23.76
C LYS A 499 17.73 -12.46 23.29
N ILE A 500 17.55 -12.44 21.97
CA ILE A 500 16.34 -11.95 21.32
C ILE A 500 15.83 -13.11 20.45
N PHE A 501 14.53 -13.37 20.50
CA PHE A 501 13.86 -14.44 19.81
C PHE A 501 12.75 -13.90 18.95
N TYR A 502 12.65 -14.40 17.73
CA TYR A 502 11.61 -14.07 16.79
C TYR A 502 10.51 -15.14 16.80
N ILE A 503 9.25 -14.73 17.01
CA ILE A 503 8.19 -15.71 17.29
C ILE A 503 7.63 -16.40 16.04
N THR A 504 7.81 -15.82 14.84
CA THR A 504 7.13 -16.31 13.63
C THR A 504 7.50 -17.75 13.23
N PRO A 505 8.76 -18.20 13.32
CA PRO A 505 9.07 -19.63 13.14
C PRO A 505 8.29 -20.54 14.09
N ALA A 506 7.94 -20.06 15.29
CA ALA A 506 7.11 -20.80 16.23
C ALA A 506 5.61 -20.76 15.88
N LEU A 507 5.15 -19.76 15.11
CA LEU A 507 3.76 -19.66 14.65
C LEU A 507 3.41 -20.72 13.59
N GLU A 508 4.40 -21.19 12.84
CA GLU A 508 4.23 -22.22 11.81
C GLU A 508 4.33 -23.65 12.35
N LYS A 509 4.90 -23.84 13.56
CA LYS A 509 4.89 -25.14 14.24
C LYS A 509 3.47 -25.55 14.62
N SER A 510 3.18 -26.84 14.62
CA SER A 510 1.92 -27.35 15.15
C SER A 510 1.81 -27.07 16.66
N VAL A 511 0.59 -26.98 17.16
CA VAL A 511 0.31 -26.82 18.60
C VAL A 511 1.02 -27.91 19.42
N ARG A 512 1.07 -29.15 18.92
CA ARG A 512 1.74 -30.28 19.59
C ARG A 512 3.27 -30.16 19.58
N GLU A 513 3.86 -29.76 18.47
CA GLU A 513 5.31 -29.58 18.37
C GLU A 513 5.81 -28.46 19.29
N TYR A 514 5.00 -27.43 19.49
CA TYR A 514 5.40 -26.30 20.33
C TYR A 514 5.00 -26.47 21.80
N PHE A 515 3.73 -26.75 22.07
CA PHE A 515 3.24 -27.05 23.42
C PHE A 515 3.29 -28.54 23.65
N VAL A 516 4.45 -29.06 24.06
CA VAL A 516 4.71 -30.50 24.25
C VAL A 516 3.62 -31.21 25.09
N ALA A 517 2.95 -30.51 26.00
CA ALA A 517 1.79 -31.00 26.76
C ALA A 517 0.68 -29.95 26.96
N ASP A 518 -0.51 -30.40 27.37
CA ASP A 518 -1.65 -29.56 27.76
C ASP A 518 -1.30 -28.59 28.90
N THR A 519 -0.39 -28.98 29.80
CA THR A 519 0.11 -28.10 30.87
C THR A 519 0.82 -26.86 30.33
N ASN A 520 1.50 -26.94 29.18
CA ASN A 520 2.12 -25.80 28.53
C ASN A 520 1.06 -24.82 27.99
N VAL A 521 -0.01 -25.35 27.41
CA VAL A 521 -1.19 -24.56 26.99
C VAL A 521 -1.84 -23.89 28.20
N ALA A 522 -1.95 -24.58 29.34
CA ALA A 522 -2.50 -24.00 30.57
C ALA A 522 -1.65 -22.85 31.13
N LYS A 523 -0.31 -22.95 31.04
CA LYS A 523 0.61 -21.85 31.40
C LYS A 523 0.46 -20.66 30.46
N PHE A 524 0.31 -20.89 29.15
CA PHE A 524 -0.04 -19.85 28.18
C PHE A 524 -1.36 -19.16 28.54
N LEU A 525 -2.41 -19.91 28.89
CA LEU A 525 -3.70 -19.35 29.29
C LEU A 525 -3.62 -18.51 30.57
N CYS A 526 -2.76 -18.87 31.53
CA CYS A 526 -2.47 -18.01 32.68
C CYS A 526 -1.93 -16.65 32.24
N ILE A 527 -0.93 -16.65 31.36
CA ILE A 527 -0.30 -15.42 30.85
C ILE A 527 -1.33 -14.56 30.12
N LYS A 528 -2.15 -15.19 29.25
CA LYS A 528 -3.25 -14.53 28.54
C LYS A 528 -4.21 -13.80 29.49
N ASN A 529 -4.43 -14.34 30.68
CA ASN A 529 -5.35 -13.80 31.69
C ASN A 529 -4.64 -12.95 32.77
N ASN A 530 -3.40 -12.51 32.53
CA ASN A 530 -2.58 -11.77 33.50
C ASN A 530 -2.48 -12.49 34.86
N LYS A 531 -2.33 -13.82 34.85
CA LYS A 531 -2.11 -14.67 36.02
C LYS A 531 -0.72 -15.27 36.00
N ASP A 532 -0.25 -15.60 37.20
CA ASP A 532 0.98 -16.36 37.41
C ASP A 532 0.89 -17.73 36.69
N PRO A 533 1.85 -18.08 35.80
CA PRO A 533 1.92 -19.37 35.14
C PRO A 533 1.87 -20.56 36.10
N GLU A 534 2.37 -20.42 37.33
CA GLU A 534 2.35 -21.51 38.32
C GLU A 534 0.93 -21.79 38.86
N LYS A 535 -0.03 -20.90 38.57
CA LYS A 535 -1.47 -21.09 38.85
C LYS A 535 -2.23 -21.80 37.71
N PHE A 536 -1.52 -22.48 36.80
CA PHE A 536 -2.09 -23.13 35.60
C PHE A 536 -3.17 -24.18 35.88
N LYS A 537 -3.22 -24.75 37.09
CA LYS A 537 -4.23 -25.75 37.48
C LYS A 537 -5.67 -25.31 37.16
N LYS A 538 -5.97 -24.01 37.30
CA LYS A 538 -7.30 -23.44 36.98
C LYS A 538 -7.68 -23.62 35.50
N TYR A 539 -6.71 -23.63 34.59
CA TYR A 539 -6.92 -23.67 33.14
C TYR A 539 -6.75 -25.07 32.53
N LYS A 540 -6.45 -26.11 33.33
CA LYS A 540 -6.11 -27.45 32.82
C LYS A 540 -7.19 -28.06 31.92
N LYS A 541 -8.48 -27.94 32.31
CA LYS A 541 -9.60 -28.50 31.53
C LYS A 541 -9.77 -27.81 30.17
N GLU A 542 -9.64 -26.49 30.14
CA GLU A 542 -9.70 -25.71 28.90
C GLU A 542 -8.49 -26.01 28.01
N ALA A 543 -7.30 -26.07 28.60
CA ALA A 543 -6.05 -26.36 27.93
C ALA A 543 -6.05 -27.74 27.25
N ALA A 544 -6.54 -28.78 27.92
CA ALA A 544 -6.67 -30.12 27.35
C ALA A 544 -7.57 -30.12 26.10
N LYS A 545 -8.70 -29.41 26.15
CA LYS A 545 -9.62 -29.29 25.01
C LYS A 545 -8.98 -28.55 23.83
N ILE A 546 -8.27 -27.46 24.09
CA ILE A 546 -7.56 -26.70 23.05
C ILE A 546 -6.44 -27.56 22.44
N PHE A 547 -5.68 -28.26 23.29
CA PHE A 547 -4.57 -29.10 22.87
C PHE A 547 -5.05 -30.25 21.98
N GLU A 548 -6.08 -30.97 22.39
CA GLU A 548 -6.63 -32.11 21.65
C GLU A 548 -7.24 -31.68 20.31
N LYS A 549 -8.08 -30.63 20.31
CA LYS A 549 -8.77 -30.15 19.10
C LYS A 549 -7.81 -29.59 18.05
N ASN A 550 -6.73 -28.94 18.49
CA ASN A 550 -5.86 -28.17 17.59
C ASN A 550 -4.44 -28.75 17.48
N ALA A 551 -4.17 -29.95 18.03
CA ALA A 551 -2.83 -30.53 18.13
C ALA A 551 -2.00 -30.44 16.84
N ASN A 552 -2.63 -30.73 15.70
CA ASN A 552 -1.98 -30.80 14.40
C ASN A 552 -2.12 -29.50 13.58
N LEU A 553 -2.78 -28.49 14.13
CA LEU A 553 -2.92 -27.19 13.47
C LEU A 553 -1.72 -26.30 13.81
N PRO A 554 -1.28 -25.43 12.89
CA PRO A 554 -0.26 -24.43 13.18
C PRO A 554 -0.66 -23.53 14.35
N MET A 555 0.32 -23.11 15.15
CA MET A 555 0.15 -22.22 16.31
C MET A 555 -0.65 -20.95 15.97
N LYS A 556 -0.43 -20.35 14.80
CA LYS A 556 -1.20 -19.17 14.36
C LYS A 556 -2.73 -19.37 14.35
N MET A 557 -3.21 -20.60 14.17
CA MET A 557 -4.66 -20.89 14.12
C MET A 557 -5.36 -20.74 15.48
N ILE A 558 -4.62 -20.81 16.59
CA ILE A 558 -5.17 -20.62 17.94
C ILE A 558 -4.93 -19.20 18.48
N LEU A 559 -4.24 -18.34 17.72
CA LEU A 559 -3.94 -16.95 18.09
C LEU A 559 -4.87 -15.99 17.34
N THR A 560 -6.11 -15.88 17.82
CA THR A 560 -7.18 -15.13 17.14
C THR A 560 -7.19 -13.64 17.44
N SER A 561 -6.36 -13.18 18.38
CA SER A 561 -6.33 -11.77 18.82
C SER A 561 -4.91 -11.30 19.13
N ARG A 562 -4.71 -9.97 19.14
CA ARG A 562 -3.44 -9.36 19.59
C ARG A 562 -3.07 -9.76 21.03
N GLN A 563 -4.06 -9.97 21.90
CA GLN A 563 -3.82 -10.43 23.26
C GLN A 563 -3.27 -11.87 23.28
N ASP A 564 -3.76 -12.73 22.39
CA ASP A 564 -3.23 -14.10 22.25
C ASP A 564 -1.77 -14.07 21.81
N VAL A 565 -1.46 -13.26 20.79
CA VAL A 565 -0.09 -13.11 20.27
C VAL A 565 0.86 -12.57 21.34
N LYS A 566 0.43 -11.57 22.13
CA LYS A 566 1.21 -11.05 23.27
C LYS A 566 1.46 -12.11 24.34
N ALA A 567 0.43 -12.86 24.69
CA ALA A 567 0.53 -13.93 25.68
C ALA A 567 1.44 -15.06 25.20
N PHE A 568 1.38 -15.38 23.90
CA PHE A 568 2.23 -16.37 23.28
C PHE A 568 3.70 -15.93 23.26
N ALA A 569 3.98 -14.67 22.91
CA ALA A 569 5.33 -14.12 22.97
C ALA A 569 5.88 -14.17 24.41
N GLY A 570 5.07 -13.81 25.40
CA GLY A 570 5.45 -13.89 26.82
C GLY A 570 5.66 -15.32 27.32
N TYR A 571 4.91 -16.29 26.80
CA TYR A 571 5.14 -17.72 27.04
C TYR A 571 6.45 -18.17 26.38
N ALA A 572 6.65 -17.86 25.10
CA ALA A 572 7.83 -18.23 24.33
C ALA A 572 9.11 -17.77 24.99
N ALA A 573 9.14 -16.52 25.45
CA ALA A 573 10.28 -15.94 26.18
C ALA A 573 10.74 -16.75 27.39
N ARG A 574 9.79 -17.41 28.08
CA ARG A 574 10.04 -18.22 29.29
C ARG A 574 10.37 -19.67 28.99
N ALA A 575 10.15 -20.10 27.75
CA ALA A 575 10.42 -21.47 27.31
C ALA A 575 11.81 -21.62 26.67
N ILE A 576 12.56 -20.51 26.50
CA ILE A 576 13.90 -20.55 25.93
C ILE A 576 14.89 -20.98 27.01
N ASP A 577 15.81 -21.88 26.65
CA ASP A 577 16.86 -22.36 27.53
C ASP A 577 17.82 -21.21 27.91
N TYR A 578 17.99 -20.98 29.21
CA TYR A 578 18.67 -19.79 29.71
C TYR A 578 20.19 -19.98 29.70
N MET A 579 20.90 -19.06 29.07
CA MET A 579 22.34 -18.94 29.29
C MET A 579 22.55 -18.26 30.65
N MET A 580 22.98 -19.05 31.65
CA MET A 580 23.25 -18.54 32.99
C MET A 580 24.40 -17.52 32.95
N PRO A 581 24.30 -16.40 33.70
CA PRO A 581 25.40 -15.45 33.79
C PRO A 581 26.61 -16.11 34.44
N PRO A 582 27.84 -15.63 34.17
CA PRO A 582 29.06 -16.21 34.74
C PRO A 582 28.96 -16.34 36.27
N GLY A 583 29.19 -17.55 36.78
CA GLY A 583 29.13 -17.86 38.20
C GLY A 583 27.76 -18.31 38.72
N ALA A 584 26.69 -18.21 37.92
CA ALA A 584 25.38 -18.78 38.28
C ALA A 584 25.30 -20.29 38.05
N ASP A 585 26.04 -20.79 37.06
CA ASP A 585 26.36 -22.21 36.86
C ASP A 585 27.00 -22.83 38.10
N ILE A 586 27.97 -22.12 38.71
CA ILE A 586 28.63 -22.57 39.95
C ILE A 586 27.61 -22.75 41.07
N TYR A 587 26.67 -21.81 41.24
CA TYR A 587 25.63 -21.94 42.26
C TYR A 587 24.66 -23.09 41.97
N MET A 588 24.27 -23.33 40.72
CA MET A 588 23.41 -24.46 40.37
C MET A 588 24.11 -25.80 40.60
N GLU A 589 25.37 -25.95 40.16
CA GLU A 589 26.16 -27.17 40.42
C GLU A 589 26.31 -27.42 41.93
N GLN A 590 26.52 -26.37 42.72
CA GLN A 590 26.57 -26.47 44.17
C GLN A 590 25.23 -26.88 44.79
N LEU A 591 24.10 -26.31 44.31
CA LEU A 591 22.76 -26.68 44.78
C LEU A 591 22.40 -28.12 44.41
N ASP A 592 22.69 -28.55 43.19
CA ASP A 592 22.43 -29.91 42.73
C ASP A 592 23.27 -30.94 43.50
N SER A 593 24.55 -30.62 43.71
CA SER A 593 25.45 -31.43 44.55
C SER A 593 24.94 -31.53 45.99
N LEU A 594 24.55 -30.41 46.60
CA LEU A 594 23.99 -30.39 47.95
C LEU A 594 22.65 -31.13 48.06
N ASP A 595 21.77 -31.02 47.06
CA ASP A 595 20.49 -31.73 47.05
C ASP A 595 20.69 -33.25 46.95
N ALA A 596 21.66 -33.70 46.14
CA ALA A 596 22.03 -35.12 46.08
C ALA A 596 22.55 -35.64 47.44
N VAL A 597 23.43 -34.89 48.10
CA VAL A 597 23.96 -35.24 49.43
C VAL A 597 22.86 -35.20 50.50
N LEU A 598 21.98 -34.19 50.46
CA LEU A 598 20.83 -34.08 51.37
C LEU A 598 19.89 -35.28 51.22
N LYS A 599 19.60 -35.72 50.00
CA LYS A 599 18.80 -36.95 49.75
C LYS A 599 19.45 -38.19 50.35
N GLU A 600 20.78 -38.31 50.25
CA GLU A 600 21.52 -39.43 50.82
C GLU A 600 21.48 -39.42 52.36
N TYR A 601 21.74 -38.26 52.99
CA TYR A 601 21.68 -38.12 54.45
C TYR A 601 20.27 -38.33 54.99
N LYS A 602 19.24 -37.85 54.28
CA LYS A 602 17.84 -38.12 54.64
C LYS A 602 17.52 -39.61 54.62
N LYS A 603 17.97 -40.33 53.59
CA LYS A 603 17.84 -41.79 53.53
C LYS A 603 18.56 -42.50 54.68
N LYS A 604 19.75 -42.02 55.09
CA LYS A 604 20.48 -42.55 56.25
C LYS A 604 19.75 -42.30 57.57
N ILE A 605 19.14 -41.11 57.74
CA ILE A 605 18.34 -40.75 58.92
C ILE A 605 17.07 -41.60 59.00
N ASP A 606 16.34 -41.73 57.89
CA ASP A 606 15.09 -42.51 57.82
C ASP A 606 15.34 -44.02 58.00
N GLY A 607 16.54 -44.50 57.65
CA GLY A 607 16.94 -45.90 57.72
C GLY A 607 17.51 -46.37 59.07
N ILE A 608 17.70 -45.49 60.05
CA ILE A 608 18.23 -45.84 61.37
C ILE A 608 17.27 -45.42 62.50
N GLY A 609 17.19 -46.23 63.56
CA GLY A 609 16.35 -45.91 64.71
C GLY A 609 16.85 -44.68 65.48
N ARG A 610 15.93 -43.88 66.03
CA ARG A 610 16.23 -42.64 66.77
C ARG A 610 17.20 -42.81 67.96
N ASN A 611 17.32 -44.03 68.50
CA ASN A 611 18.23 -44.37 69.60
C ASN A 611 19.64 -44.78 69.12
N SER A 612 19.90 -44.79 67.81
CA SER A 612 21.21 -45.08 67.25
C SER A 612 22.20 -43.96 67.61
N PRO A 613 23.43 -44.29 68.08
CA PRO A 613 24.47 -43.28 68.32
C PRO A 613 24.77 -42.39 67.11
N ASN A 614 24.54 -42.92 65.90
CA ASN A 614 24.78 -42.22 64.64
C ASN A 614 23.60 -41.33 64.19
N TYR A 615 22.41 -41.48 64.79
CA TYR A 615 21.23 -40.67 64.43
C TYR A 615 21.49 -39.18 64.68
N ASN A 616 21.97 -38.85 65.88
CA ASN A 616 22.29 -37.46 66.25
C ASN A 616 23.46 -36.88 65.46
N TYR A 617 24.34 -37.72 64.90
CA TYR A 617 25.40 -37.29 64.00
C TYR A 617 24.83 -36.91 62.62
N TYR A 618 24.07 -37.81 61.99
CA TYR A 618 23.52 -37.56 60.66
C TYR A 618 22.50 -36.42 60.64
N VAL A 619 21.68 -36.26 61.68
CA VAL A 619 20.76 -35.12 61.80
C VAL A 619 21.54 -33.80 61.86
N ARG A 620 22.67 -33.74 62.58
CA ARG A 620 23.47 -32.53 62.72
C ARG A 620 24.13 -32.13 61.40
N GLU A 621 24.71 -33.09 60.70
CA GLU A 621 25.28 -32.86 59.36
C GLU A 621 24.20 -32.49 58.34
N TYR A 622 23.04 -33.13 58.38
CA TYR A 622 21.91 -32.79 57.51
C TYR A 622 21.42 -31.35 57.73
N THR A 623 21.31 -30.90 58.99
CA THR A 623 20.95 -29.51 59.30
C THR A 623 21.98 -28.52 58.79
N LYS A 624 23.28 -28.80 58.95
CA LYS A 624 24.37 -27.96 58.42
C LYS A 624 24.34 -27.87 56.90
N LEU A 625 24.07 -28.97 56.20
CA LEU A 625 23.91 -29.00 54.75
C LEU A 625 22.68 -28.21 54.29
N ILE A 626 21.58 -28.24 55.06
CA ILE A 626 20.40 -27.39 54.79
C ILE A 626 20.76 -25.91 54.91
N GLU A 627 21.53 -25.51 55.93
CA GLU A 627 21.96 -24.11 56.09
C GLU A 627 22.85 -23.65 54.92
N GLN A 628 23.81 -24.48 54.50
CA GLN A 628 24.64 -24.21 53.32
C GLN A 628 23.81 -24.13 52.04
N TYR A 629 22.88 -25.07 51.87
CA TYR A 629 21.94 -25.08 50.75
C TYR A 629 21.11 -23.80 50.73
N ASN A 630 20.59 -23.36 51.87
CA ASN A 630 19.79 -22.14 51.97
C ASN A 630 20.62 -20.87 51.72
N ASP A 631 21.87 -20.79 52.17
CA ASP A 631 22.76 -19.65 51.89
C ASP A 631 23.10 -19.54 50.39
N ILE A 632 23.44 -20.66 49.76
CA ILE A 632 23.69 -20.70 48.30
C ILE A 632 22.39 -20.40 47.54
N ARG A 633 21.27 -20.94 48.00
CA ARG A 633 19.96 -20.65 47.43
C ARG A 633 19.61 -19.18 47.58
N GLU A 634 19.88 -18.53 48.70
CA GLU A 634 19.63 -17.09 48.87
C GLU A 634 20.53 -16.26 47.94
N LYS A 635 21.80 -16.66 47.76
CA LYS A 635 22.73 -16.06 46.78
C LYS A 635 22.25 -16.27 45.33
N PHE A 636 21.69 -17.43 45.03
CA PHE A 636 21.06 -17.73 43.75
C PHE A 636 19.75 -16.95 43.56
N GLU A 637 18.93 -16.80 44.60
CA GLU A 637 17.69 -16.00 44.59
C GLU A 637 17.97 -14.48 44.47
N LYS A 638 19.22 -14.05 44.73
CA LYS A 638 19.69 -12.69 44.40
C LYS A 638 19.95 -12.50 42.91
N LEU A 639 19.90 -13.54 42.08
CA LEU A 639 19.80 -13.41 40.63
C LEU A 639 18.58 -12.57 40.27
N GLY A 640 18.82 -11.54 39.47
CA GLY A 640 17.76 -10.82 38.79
C GLY A 640 17.51 -11.50 37.46
N VAL A 641 16.25 -11.76 37.14
CA VAL A 641 15.90 -11.93 35.73
C VAL A 641 15.17 -10.67 35.32
N ALA A 642 15.76 -9.95 34.38
CA ALA A 642 15.03 -8.90 33.71
C ALA A 642 14.27 -9.49 32.55
N TYR A 643 12.96 -9.41 32.69
CA TYR A 643 12.03 -9.39 31.58
C TYR A 643 11.56 -7.94 31.52
N PRO A 644 11.94 -7.18 30.48
CA PRO A 644 10.99 -7.06 29.38
C PRO A 644 11.62 -6.70 28.01
N ILE A 645 10.94 -7.07 26.94
CA ILE A 645 10.39 -6.14 25.94
C ILE A 645 9.69 -6.99 24.88
N HIS A 646 8.48 -6.57 24.56
CA HIS A 646 7.74 -7.04 23.41
C HIS A 646 7.56 -5.82 22.51
N SER A 647 8.30 -5.78 21.40
CA SER A 647 8.14 -4.78 20.37
C SER A 647 7.31 -5.38 19.23
N SER A 648 6.18 -4.74 18.95
CA SER A 648 5.46 -4.88 17.68
C SER A 648 5.66 -3.56 16.98
N ILE A 649 6.42 -3.55 15.90
CA ILE A 649 6.79 -2.31 15.24
C ILE A 649 5.91 -2.08 14.01
N SER A 650 5.08 -1.04 14.07
CA SER A 650 4.40 -0.45 12.91
C SER A 650 5.21 0.72 12.36
N GLY A 651 4.92 1.22 11.16
CA GLY A 651 5.69 2.31 10.53
C GLY A 651 5.44 2.44 9.03
N GLY A 652 6.10 3.40 8.38
CA GLY A 652 6.02 3.66 6.95
C GLY A 652 7.13 4.55 6.40
N VAL A 653 7.03 4.94 5.13
CA VAL A 653 7.85 6.00 4.53
C VAL A 653 6.91 7.07 4.00
N ASN A 654 7.12 8.33 4.40
CA ASN A 654 6.39 9.46 3.86
C ASN A 654 7.15 9.99 2.63
N LEU A 655 6.45 10.17 1.52
CA LEU A 655 7.00 10.64 0.25
C LEU A 655 6.20 11.84 -0.29
N ASP A 656 5.36 12.45 0.55
CA ASP A 656 4.49 13.54 0.16
C ASP A 656 5.32 14.76 -0.29
N PRO A 657 5.12 15.24 -1.53
CA PRO A 657 5.86 16.35 -2.12
C PRO A 657 5.89 17.62 -1.27
N GLU A 658 4.84 17.88 -0.48
CA GLU A 658 4.74 19.10 0.35
C GLU A 658 5.81 19.15 1.45
N TYR A 659 6.33 17.99 1.87
CA TYR A 659 7.36 17.94 2.90
C TYR A 659 8.77 18.15 2.36
N PHE A 660 9.01 18.08 1.04
CA PHE A 660 10.35 18.32 0.48
C PHE A 660 10.77 19.78 0.64
N ALA A 661 11.96 20.01 1.19
CA ALA A 661 12.47 21.35 1.49
C ALA A 661 13.00 22.05 0.22
N VAL A 662 12.10 22.64 -0.57
CA VAL A 662 12.44 23.50 -1.71
C VAL A 662 12.76 24.91 -1.22
N LYS A 663 14.05 25.24 -1.12
CA LYS A 663 14.54 26.50 -0.53
C LYS A 663 14.85 27.54 -1.62
N ARG A 664 14.17 28.69 -1.54
CA ARG A 664 14.43 29.87 -2.38
C ARG A 664 15.46 30.79 -1.70
N GLY A 665 16.05 31.70 -2.47
CA GLY A 665 16.85 32.81 -1.91
C GLY A 665 18.29 32.89 -2.40
N MET A 666 18.72 32.00 -3.29
CA MET A 666 19.97 32.18 -4.03
C MET A 666 19.73 32.94 -5.33
N THR A 667 20.73 33.74 -5.73
CA THR A 667 20.72 34.38 -7.04
C THR A 667 20.94 33.33 -8.12
N LYS A 668 20.41 33.58 -9.32
CA LYS A 668 20.62 32.72 -10.50
C LYS A 668 22.10 32.35 -10.68
N ASP A 669 22.99 33.35 -10.65
CA ASP A 669 24.42 33.15 -10.86
C ASP A 669 25.05 32.25 -9.80
N LYS A 670 24.61 32.35 -8.53
CA LYS A 670 25.09 31.49 -7.45
C LYS A 670 24.64 30.04 -7.61
N ILE A 671 23.41 29.81 -8.07
CA ILE A 671 22.93 28.44 -8.31
C ILE A 671 23.57 27.84 -9.55
N GLN A 672 23.70 28.64 -10.61
CA GLN A 672 24.40 28.20 -11.81
C GLN A 672 25.86 27.87 -11.48
N GLN A 673 26.55 28.71 -10.73
CA GLN A 673 27.89 28.41 -10.24
C GLN A 673 27.91 27.14 -9.39
N LEU A 674 26.94 26.94 -8.50
CA LEU A 674 26.85 25.71 -7.69
C LEU A 674 26.65 24.46 -8.57
N LEU A 675 25.83 24.54 -9.62
CA LEU A 675 25.67 23.46 -10.61
C LEU A 675 26.96 23.21 -11.37
N GLU A 676 27.59 24.27 -11.87
CA GLU A 676 28.85 24.20 -12.62
C GLU A 676 29.97 23.62 -11.75
N ASP A 677 30.11 24.06 -10.50
CA ASP A 677 31.08 23.53 -9.54
C ASP A 677 30.82 22.04 -9.26
N LEU A 678 29.55 21.64 -9.06
CA LEU A 678 29.19 20.23 -8.85
C LEU A 678 29.45 19.35 -10.09
N VAL A 679 29.33 19.91 -11.29
CA VAL A 679 29.63 19.24 -12.56
C VAL A 679 31.14 19.19 -12.83
N GLN A 680 31.88 20.29 -12.59
CA GLN A 680 33.30 20.45 -12.90
C GLN A 680 34.21 19.73 -11.90
N THR A 681 33.90 19.75 -10.60
CA THR A 681 34.76 19.19 -9.55
C THR A 681 34.88 17.65 -9.62
N LEU A 682 34.03 16.97 -10.41
CA LEU A 682 33.86 15.51 -10.36
C LEU A 682 33.93 14.76 -11.71
N GLY A 683 34.29 15.45 -12.81
CA GLY A 683 34.67 14.81 -14.08
C GLY A 683 33.54 14.56 -15.08
N GLY A 684 33.28 15.55 -15.95
CA GLY A 684 32.61 15.41 -17.25
C GLY A 684 31.08 15.32 -17.20
N GLY A 685 30.39 16.46 -17.28
CA GLY A 685 28.95 16.53 -17.47
C GLY A 685 28.53 16.33 -18.94
N VAL A 686 27.35 15.78 -19.16
CA VAL A 686 26.73 15.63 -20.48
C VAL A 686 25.36 16.28 -20.45
N GLU A 687 25.12 17.20 -21.39
CA GLU A 687 23.82 17.74 -21.72
C GLU A 687 23.16 16.79 -22.74
N SER A 688 21.90 16.44 -22.51
CA SER A 688 21.17 15.54 -23.39
C SER A 688 20.17 16.34 -24.23
N ASP A 689 20.50 16.55 -25.51
CA ASP A 689 19.63 17.17 -26.52
C ASP A 689 19.48 16.23 -27.73
N SER A 690 18.32 15.63 -27.90
CA SER A 690 17.90 15.04 -29.20
C SER A 690 16.39 14.71 -29.24
N LEU A 691 15.71 15.04 -30.34
CA LEU A 691 14.28 14.76 -30.55
C LEU A 691 14.06 13.30 -30.96
N ALA A 692 13.17 12.57 -30.27
CA ALA A 692 12.64 11.30 -30.78
C ALA A 692 11.20 11.00 -30.31
N ASN A 693 10.51 10.22 -31.15
CA ASN A 693 9.06 10.00 -31.21
C ASN A 693 8.49 9.14 -30.09
N ILE A 694 7.23 9.42 -29.76
CA ILE A 694 6.36 8.57 -28.93
C ILE A 694 6.12 7.26 -29.71
N THR A 695 6.51 6.12 -29.14
CA THR A 695 6.12 4.80 -29.64
C THR A 695 4.68 4.53 -29.23
N LYS A 696 3.84 4.10 -30.18
CA LYS A 696 2.47 3.67 -29.93
C LYS A 696 2.48 2.42 -29.05
N ASP A 697 1.69 2.41 -27.99
CA ASP A 697 1.45 1.20 -27.20
C ASP A 697 0.61 0.22 -28.02
N GLU A 698 1.12 -0.98 -28.24
CA GLU A 698 0.36 -2.04 -28.92
C GLU A 698 -0.73 -2.59 -27.98
N ILE A 699 -1.92 -1.99 -28.03
CA ILE A 699 -3.15 -2.68 -27.62
C ILE A 699 -3.51 -3.61 -28.79
N PRO A 700 -3.74 -4.91 -28.56
CA PRO A 700 -4.10 -5.83 -29.64
C PRO A 700 -5.32 -5.30 -30.40
N ASP A 701 -5.13 -4.96 -31.67
CA ASP A 701 -6.22 -4.55 -32.56
C ASP A 701 -7.06 -5.78 -32.93
N VAL A 702 -8.03 -6.11 -32.08
CA VAL A 702 -8.94 -7.23 -32.30
C VAL A 702 -10.34 -6.70 -32.45
N ALA A 703 -10.67 -6.28 -33.66
CA ALA A 703 -12.00 -5.84 -34.03
C ALA A 703 -13.06 -6.94 -33.81
N TRP A 704 -14.17 -6.62 -33.13
CA TRP A 704 -15.37 -7.45 -33.14
C TRP A 704 -15.92 -7.56 -34.56
N LYS A 705 -16.14 -8.80 -35.00
CA LYS A 705 -16.78 -9.09 -36.28
C LYS A 705 -18.12 -9.77 -36.02
N PRO A 706 -19.22 -9.28 -36.62
CA PRO A 706 -20.47 -10.01 -36.64
C PRO A 706 -20.28 -11.42 -37.16
N LYS A 707 -20.76 -12.41 -36.42
CA LYS A 707 -20.73 -13.82 -36.81
C LYS A 707 -22.11 -14.31 -37.21
N VAL A 708 -23.12 -14.01 -36.39
CA VAL A 708 -24.47 -14.53 -36.57
C VAL A 708 -25.48 -13.54 -36.02
N ASP A 709 -26.47 -13.19 -36.83
CA ASP A 709 -27.70 -12.52 -36.39
C ASP A 709 -28.88 -13.45 -36.65
N LYS A 710 -29.72 -13.70 -35.64
CA LYS A 710 -30.97 -14.47 -35.79
C LYS A 710 -32.12 -13.79 -35.05
N LYS A 711 -33.34 -13.92 -35.57
CA LYS A 711 -34.58 -13.47 -34.91
C LYS A 711 -35.40 -14.68 -34.49
N ILE A 712 -35.74 -14.78 -33.20
CA ILE A 712 -36.58 -15.86 -32.65
C ILE A 712 -37.60 -15.23 -31.71
N GLN A 713 -38.90 -15.48 -31.94
CA GLN A 713 -40.00 -15.07 -31.05
C GLN A 713 -39.98 -13.59 -30.61
N GLY A 714 -39.66 -12.67 -31.52
CA GLY A 714 -39.58 -11.23 -31.23
C GLY A 714 -38.28 -10.78 -30.55
N SER A 715 -37.33 -11.68 -30.35
CA SER A 715 -35.98 -11.37 -29.86
C SER A 715 -34.95 -11.42 -30.99
N VAL A 716 -34.05 -10.44 -31.01
CA VAL A 716 -32.87 -10.37 -31.89
C VAL A 716 -31.67 -10.88 -31.13
N TYR A 717 -31.01 -11.89 -31.67
CA TYR A 717 -29.81 -12.50 -31.13
C TYR A 717 -28.64 -12.12 -32.02
N LYS A 718 -27.61 -11.49 -31.45
CA LYS A 718 -26.37 -11.12 -32.13
C LYS A 718 -25.18 -11.83 -31.49
N GLN A 719 -24.38 -12.50 -32.31
CA GLN A 719 -23.08 -13.03 -31.92
C GLN A 719 -22.01 -12.25 -32.67
N ILE A 720 -21.08 -11.73 -31.90
CA ILE A 720 -19.89 -11.04 -32.42
C ILE A 720 -18.66 -11.70 -31.82
N SER A 721 -17.54 -11.65 -32.51
CA SER A 721 -16.28 -12.17 -31.98
C SER A 721 -15.09 -11.34 -32.39
N ALA A 722 -14.13 -11.24 -31.50
CA ALA A 722 -12.83 -10.63 -31.72
C ALA A 722 -11.76 -11.74 -31.57
N GLY A 723 -11.18 -12.18 -32.69
CA GLY A 723 -10.19 -13.26 -32.72
C GLY A 723 -10.74 -14.63 -32.27
N LYS A 724 -9.86 -15.49 -31.72
CA LYS A 724 -10.20 -16.87 -31.29
C LYS A 724 -10.75 -16.96 -29.87
N GLN A 725 -10.48 -15.97 -29.03
CA GLN A 725 -10.71 -16.05 -27.58
C GLN A 725 -11.74 -15.05 -27.05
N GLN A 726 -12.18 -14.08 -27.84
CA GLN A 726 -13.22 -13.13 -27.44
C GLN A 726 -14.49 -13.38 -28.23
N ASN A 727 -15.57 -13.67 -27.50
CA ASN A 727 -16.90 -13.86 -28.06
C ASN A 727 -17.88 -13.07 -27.21
N SER A 728 -18.87 -12.48 -27.87
CA SER A 728 -19.98 -11.83 -27.19
C SER A 728 -21.29 -12.26 -27.83
N TRP A 729 -22.27 -12.47 -26.97
CA TRP A 729 -23.63 -12.82 -27.30
C TRP A 729 -24.54 -11.74 -26.72
N VAL A 730 -25.49 -11.28 -27.50
CA VAL A 730 -26.52 -10.31 -27.07
C VAL A 730 -27.87 -10.81 -27.54
N SER A 731 -28.88 -10.75 -26.67
CA SER A 731 -30.28 -10.99 -27.01
C SER A 731 -31.09 -9.78 -26.59
N THR A 732 -31.88 -9.21 -27.51
CA THR A 732 -32.77 -8.07 -27.24
C THR A 732 -34.18 -8.41 -27.70
N ASN A 733 -35.15 -8.36 -26.79
CA ASN A 733 -36.56 -8.55 -27.09
C ASN A 733 -37.19 -7.24 -27.55
N GLU A 734 -37.54 -7.14 -28.84
CA GLU A 734 -38.03 -5.90 -29.47
C GLU A 734 -39.39 -5.45 -28.88
N ASN A 735 -40.18 -6.39 -28.34
CA ASN A 735 -41.51 -6.09 -27.81
C ASN A 735 -41.48 -5.54 -26.38
N THR A 736 -40.57 -6.05 -25.55
CA THR A 736 -40.48 -5.70 -24.13
C THR A 736 -39.37 -4.69 -23.85
N GLY A 737 -38.36 -4.61 -24.71
CA GLY A 737 -37.11 -3.89 -24.46
C GLY A 737 -36.14 -4.64 -23.55
N ALA A 738 -36.46 -5.87 -23.13
CA ALA A 738 -35.59 -6.68 -22.27
C ALA A 738 -34.36 -7.14 -23.05
N TRP A 739 -33.21 -7.18 -22.40
CA TRP A 739 -31.98 -7.63 -23.05
C TRP A 739 -31.06 -8.40 -22.11
N GLN A 740 -30.24 -9.26 -22.69
CA GLN A 740 -29.21 -10.02 -22.01
C GLN A 740 -27.94 -10.02 -22.84
N SER A 741 -26.79 -9.93 -22.19
CA SER A 741 -25.51 -10.06 -22.87
C SER A 741 -24.53 -10.89 -22.05
N GLN A 742 -23.64 -11.56 -22.77
CA GLN A 742 -22.47 -12.23 -22.19
C GLN A 742 -21.29 -11.90 -23.08
N ALA A 743 -20.22 -11.36 -22.51
CA ALA A 743 -19.01 -11.03 -23.23
C ALA A 743 -17.79 -11.66 -22.54
N ARG A 744 -16.99 -12.39 -23.30
CA ARG A 744 -15.67 -12.86 -22.91
C ARG A 744 -14.62 -11.90 -23.47
N PHE A 745 -13.94 -11.19 -22.58
CA PHE A 745 -12.90 -10.23 -22.95
C PHE A 745 -11.49 -10.86 -22.95
N SER A 746 -11.30 -11.93 -22.18
CA SER A 746 -10.06 -12.71 -22.19
C SER A 746 -10.32 -14.18 -21.83
N LYS A 747 -9.29 -15.03 -21.85
CA LYS A 747 -9.39 -16.43 -21.38
C LYS A 747 -10.00 -16.54 -19.97
N ASN A 748 -9.77 -15.52 -19.14
CA ASN A 748 -10.15 -15.56 -17.73
C ASN A 748 -11.28 -14.60 -17.38
N LEU A 749 -11.63 -13.61 -18.21
CA LEU A 749 -12.60 -12.57 -17.86
C LEU A 749 -13.88 -12.70 -18.68
N VAL A 750 -15.02 -12.86 -17.99
CA VAL A 750 -16.36 -12.91 -18.58
C VAL A 750 -17.29 -12.00 -17.80
N CYS A 751 -18.13 -11.23 -18.50
CA CYS A 751 -19.18 -10.41 -17.92
C CYS A 751 -20.53 -10.85 -18.50
N GLU A 752 -21.50 -11.09 -17.62
CA GLU A 752 -22.90 -11.37 -17.97
C GLU A 752 -23.78 -10.23 -17.45
N LYS A 753 -24.72 -9.79 -18.28
CA LYS A 753 -25.65 -8.72 -17.96
C LYS A 753 -27.06 -9.11 -18.37
N SER A 754 -28.05 -8.71 -17.59
CA SER A 754 -29.47 -8.92 -17.91
C SER A 754 -30.32 -7.77 -17.42
N TYR A 755 -31.04 -7.12 -18.33
CA TYR A 755 -31.95 -6.03 -18.04
C TYR A 755 -33.41 -6.44 -18.11
N SER A 756 -34.17 -6.05 -17.08
CA SER A 756 -35.62 -6.21 -17.01
C SER A 756 -36.29 -4.82 -17.05
N PRO A 757 -36.93 -4.43 -18.16
CA PRO A 757 -37.64 -3.16 -18.29
C PRO A 757 -38.80 -3.04 -17.29
N MET A 758 -39.52 -4.14 -17.07
CA MET A 758 -40.65 -4.20 -16.14
C MET A 758 -40.22 -3.90 -14.70
N LYS A 759 -39.07 -4.45 -14.27
CA LYS A 759 -38.51 -4.21 -12.94
C LYS A 759 -37.62 -2.96 -12.90
N LYS A 760 -37.24 -2.42 -14.07
CA LYS A 760 -36.21 -1.40 -14.26
C LYS A 760 -34.89 -1.76 -13.56
N THR A 761 -34.48 -3.03 -13.68
CA THR A 761 -33.28 -3.56 -13.03
C THR A 761 -32.29 -4.11 -14.04
N LEU A 762 -31.00 -3.85 -13.82
CA LEU A 762 -29.87 -4.44 -14.54
C LEU A 762 -29.09 -5.32 -13.57
N PHE A 763 -29.05 -6.62 -13.86
CA PHE A 763 -28.20 -7.58 -13.20
C PHE A 763 -26.85 -7.64 -13.92
N VAL A 764 -25.75 -7.61 -13.17
CA VAL A 764 -24.38 -7.74 -13.69
C VAL A 764 -23.62 -8.78 -12.88
N ALA A 765 -23.03 -9.76 -13.55
CA ALA A 765 -22.16 -10.76 -12.96
C ALA A 765 -20.80 -10.79 -13.68
N GLU A 766 -19.72 -10.67 -12.91
CA GLU A 766 -18.36 -10.68 -13.41
C GLU A 766 -17.63 -11.93 -12.92
N TYR A 767 -16.95 -12.60 -13.84
CA TYR A 767 -16.24 -13.83 -13.55
C TYR A 767 -14.76 -13.70 -13.94
N ALA A 768 -13.90 -14.18 -13.05
CA ALA A 768 -12.46 -14.30 -13.26
C ALA A 768 -12.02 -15.76 -13.03
N GLY A 769 -11.35 -16.36 -14.01
CA GLY A 769 -10.84 -17.74 -13.93
C GLY A 769 -11.95 -18.77 -13.68
N GLY A 770 -13.15 -18.53 -14.22
CA GLY A 770 -14.33 -19.37 -14.01
C GLY A 770 -15.02 -19.22 -12.66
N LYS A 771 -14.55 -18.32 -11.79
CA LYS A 771 -15.17 -18.01 -10.49
C LYS A 771 -15.80 -16.62 -10.55
N MET A 772 -17.04 -16.52 -10.10
CA MET A 772 -17.71 -15.24 -9.91
C MET A 772 -16.92 -14.39 -8.91
N GLN A 773 -16.56 -13.18 -9.33
CA GLN A 773 -15.87 -12.21 -8.49
C GLN A 773 -16.88 -11.24 -7.88
N ASN A 774 -17.76 -10.69 -8.71
CA ASN A 774 -18.75 -9.70 -8.33
C ASN A 774 -20.11 -10.06 -8.93
N CYS A 775 -21.16 -9.72 -8.18
CA CYS A 775 -22.54 -9.85 -8.63
C CYS A 775 -23.34 -8.69 -8.04
N ILE A 776 -23.86 -7.83 -8.91
CA ILE A 776 -24.55 -6.60 -8.51
C ILE A 776 -25.88 -6.44 -9.24
N LEU A 777 -26.82 -5.76 -8.59
CA LEU A 777 -28.12 -5.38 -9.15
C LEU A 777 -28.25 -3.86 -9.11
N GLY A 778 -28.28 -3.24 -10.29
CA GLY A 778 -28.65 -1.84 -10.47
C GLY A 778 -30.16 -1.71 -10.61
N SER A 779 -30.81 -0.97 -9.71
CA SER A 779 -32.25 -0.74 -9.73
C SER A 779 -32.54 0.74 -9.96
N ARG A 780 -33.29 1.06 -11.01
CA ARG A 780 -33.73 2.43 -11.29
C ARG A 780 -35.00 2.71 -10.49
N VAL A 781 -34.84 3.43 -9.38
CA VAL A 781 -35.90 3.73 -8.41
C VAL A 781 -36.87 4.76 -8.98
N ASP A 782 -36.33 5.77 -9.66
CA ASP A 782 -37.11 6.77 -10.37
C ASP A 782 -36.37 7.23 -11.64
N GLU A 783 -36.85 8.29 -12.29
CA GLU A 783 -36.22 8.76 -13.52
C GLU A 783 -34.75 9.16 -13.29
N GLN A 784 -34.38 9.74 -12.14
CA GLN A 784 -33.08 10.34 -11.83
C GLN A 784 -32.20 9.54 -10.85
N ASN A 785 -32.68 8.45 -10.25
CA ASN A 785 -31.95 7.71 -9.22
C ASN A 785 -31.80 6.22 -9.57
N ILE A 786 -30.56 5.73 -9.49
CA ILE A 786 -30.16 4.33 -9.63
C ILE A 786 -29.46 3.90 -8.33
N ILE A 787 -29.80 2.72 -7.82
CA ILE A 787 -29.15 2.11 -6.66
C ILE A 787 -28.52 0.79 -7.08
N PHE A 788 -27.21 0.63 -6.81
CA PHE A 788 -26.51 -0.64 -6.97
C PHE A 788 -26.37 -1.34 -5.62
N THR A 789 -26.73 -2.63 -5.59
CA THR A 789 -26.68 -3.48 -4.39
C THR A 789 -25.98 -4.80 -4.69
N PRO A 790 -25.31 -5.43 -3.70
CA PRO A 790 -24.69 -6.73 -3.89
C PRO A 790 -25.77 -7.82 -3.96
N VAL A 791 -25.56 -8.83 -4.80
CA VAL A 791 -26.45 -9.99 -4.90
C VAL A 791 -25.72 -11.23 -4.40
N SER A 792 -26.27 -11.89 -3.39
CA SER A 792 -25.80 -13.21 -2.95
C SER A 792 -26.49 -14.28 -3.79
N LEU A 793 -25.71 -15.04 -4.57
CA LEU A 793 -26.20 -16.22 -5.27
C LEU A 793 -25.89 -17.47 -4.43
N GLU A 794 -26.93 -18.21 -4.02
CA GLU A 794 -26.77 -19.44 -3.23
C GLU A 794 -25.96 -20.53 -3.96
N LYS A 795 -25.95 -20.49 -5.31
CA LYS A 795 -25.03 -21.25 -6.17
C LYS A 795 -24.73 -20.45 -7.45
N PRO A 796 -23.46 -20.17 -7.79
CA PRO A 796 -23.09 -19.66 -9.10
C PRO A 796 -23.55 -20.66 -10.17
N ALA A 797 -24.34 -20.23 -11.16
CA ALA A 797 -24.40 -20.97 -12.42
C ALA A 797 -22.98 -20.95 -13.01
N GLY A 798 -22.46 -22.10 -13.44
CA GLY A 798 -21.19 -22.13 -14.15
C GLY A 798 -21.32 -21.34 -15.46
N ILE A 799 -20.28 -20.62 -15.86
CA ILE A 799 -20.26 -19.90 -17.14
C ILE A 799 -20.44 -20.92 -18.27
N GLN A 800 -21.42 -20.70 -19.13
CA GLN A 800 -21.68 -21.53 -20.31
C GLN A 800 -21.40 -20.75 -21.60
N GLU A 801 -20.74 -21.38 -22.57
CA GLU A 801 -20.45 -20.76 -23.87
C GLU A 801 -20.86 -21.68 -25.03
N PRO A 802 -21.83 -21.27 -25.87
CA PRO A 802 -22.67 -20.07 -25.73
C PRO A 802 -23.61 -20.16 -24.49
N PRO A 803 -24.10 -19.02 -23.98
CA PRO A 803 -25.04 -19.01 -22.85
C PRO A 803 -26.30 -19.84 -23.12
N ALA A 804 -26.91 -20.40 -22.07
CA ALA A 804 -28.15 -21.19 -22.19
C ALA A 804 -29.27 -20.44 -22.93
N TRP A 805 -29.47 -19.16 -22.61
CA TRP A 805 -30.48 -18.30 -23.25
C TRP A 805 -30.21 -18.04 -24.74
N TRP A 806 -28.98 -18.21 -25.22
CA TRP A 806 -28.65 -18.10 -26.64
C TRP A 806 -29.11 -19.31 -27.45
N LEU A 807 -29.20 -20.48 -26.81
CA LEU A 807 -29.62 -21.74 -27.44
C LEU A 807 -31.13 -21.82 -27.68
N GLY A 808 -31.91 -20.82 -27.23
CA GLY A 808 -33.36 -20.79 -27.39
C GLY A 808 -34.10 -21.77 -26.46
N GLN A 809 -33.49 -22.10 -25.31
CA GLN A 809 -34.10 -22.86 -24.23
C GLN A 809 -34.84 -21.96 -23.25
#